data_AF-A0A671X263-F1
#
_entry.id   AF-A0A671X263-F1
#
_cell.length_a   1.000
_cell.length_b   1.000
_cell.length_c   1.000
_cell.angle_alpha   90.00
_cell.angle_beta   90.00
_cell.angle_gamma   90.00
#
_symmetry.space_group_name_H-M   'P 1'
#
loop_
_entity.id
_entity.type
_entity.pdbx_description
1 polymer ?
#
loop_
_entity_poly.entity_id
_entity_poly.type
_entity_poly.pdbx_seq_one_letter_code
_entity_poly.pdbx_strand_id
1 'polypeptide(L)'
;RLMMGRECNSHTIEVHFHCSQVGCYAALLAFEFKPHHSTDAFYIVRSIEFRCRTALGQELGPTSPFKPPSFTARPPEVDCEIKDGQRPERYHCSPNTLQIQANVKCPVVVQYGVKIFILPGVAENRPSVLRGDVLLVCLLGEKKKYRGYVHSVQLNSVHLSFHQELLDRFEDGMKFSVEFTISDLTLRLQHRAAELAVKNNLREVLFPSHRAFPSQQTNKLFDPKLERNPEQYRAVQHIVAGSSKPAPYLVFGPPGTGKTVTLAEAIKQIVMTQASCHILACAPTNSAADQLCEKILEFKPYRMFAQSLESKNVPDILKAFSNLDGKWNLPTKAELMEHRIIVTTLYTAGRLVTSGIPKGHFTHIFVDEAGNALETECLIPLAGLLCTESGQVVLAGDPKQLGPIVRSSLAKEYGMGVSLLERLMNDFPLYSKNEKGEFNNRFVTKLLKNYRSHPAILKVPSELFYDGELEVCAKENSFCSWEPLPMQGFPVIFHGVNGVDEREGSSPSFFNVTEVEVLMDYVEKLLQKQAKKVQPAVSPSDIGIIAPYRKQVQKIRKALHIVGKNLKLRDVSDLKVGTVEEFQGQERRVIMVSTVRSRPDYTELDKEFNLGFIKNEKRFNVAVTRAKALLIVVGNPTMLNTDETWKKFIQYCKDEGGSTGFTPAEDDEDMVMRLFALLKAKGDKHIFIFINPLKISNFNLLILKFCFCLNATPCYLLQILDPEWRSDP
;
A
#
# COMPACT_ATOMS: atom_id res chain seq x y z
N ARG A 1 -19.18 -27.06 -32.21
CA ARG A 1 -19.86 -27.94 -33.20
C ARG A 1 -21.21 -27.30 -33.47
N LEU A 2 -21.55 -27.04 -34.73
CA LEU A 2 -22.87 -26.52 -35.12
C LEU A 2 -23.78 -27.71 -35.42
N MET A 3 -24.88 -27.86 -34.69
CA MET A 3 -25.96 -28.79 -35.04
C MET A 3 -27.18 -27.98 -35.46
N MET A 4 -27.72 -28.27 -36.64
CA MET A 4 -28.92 -27.60 -37.16
C MET A 4 -30.14 -28.50 -36.96
N GLY A 5 -31.09 -28.06 -36.13
CA GLY A 5 -32.43 -28.64 -36.03
C GLY A 5 -33.44 -27.80 -36.84
N ARG A 6 -34.34 -28.44 -37.60
CA ARG A 6 -35.38 -27.77 -38.41
C ARG A 6 -36.75 -27.91 -37.75
N GLU A 7 -37.19 -26.87 -37.04
CA GLU A 7 -38.61 -26.57 -36.83
C GLU A 7 -38.82 -25.05 -36.89
N CYS A 8 -39.73 -24.60 -37.77
CA CYS A 8 -40.23 -23.22 -37.97
C CYS A 8 -39.25 -22.03 -37.83
N ASN A 9 -38.82 -21.46 -38.97
CA ASN A 9 -38.20 -20.14 -39.21
C ASN A 9 -37.09 -19.60 -38.29
N SER A 10 -36.69 -20.33 -37.26
CA SER A 10 -35.72 -19.93 -36.27
C SER A 10 -34.47 -20.80 -36.35
N HIS A 11 -33.31 -20.17 -36.33
CA HIS A 11 -32.02 -20.87 -36.28
C HIS A 11 -31.43 -20.69 -34.88
N THR A 12 -31.23 -21.80 -34.16
CA THR A 12 -30.53 -21.80 -32.88
C THR A 12 -29.06 -22.09 -33.13
N ILE A 13 -28.19 -21.19 -32.65
CA ILE A 13 -26.74 -21.35 -32.73
C ILE A 13 -26.24 -21.62 -31.31
N GLU A 14 -25.78 -22.85 -31.07
CA GLU A 14 -25.12 -23.21 -29.81
C GLU A 14 -23.60 -23.00 -29.94
N VAL A 15 -23.06 -22.17 -29.06
CA VAL A 15 -21.63 -21.89 -28.99
C VAL A 15 -21.08 -22.48 -27.68
N HIS A 16 -20.21 -23.49 -27.82
CA HIS A 16 -19.57 -24.14 -26.69
C HIS A 16 -18.18 -23.54 -26.46
N PHE A 17 -17.92 -23.09 -25.23
CA PHE A 17 -16.63 -22.57 -24.82
C PHE A 17 -15.99 -23.53 -23.82
N HIS A 18 -14.71 -23.81 -24.01
CA HIS A 18 -13.90 -24.52 -23.04
C HIS A 18 -12.88 -23.53 -22.48
N CYS A 19 -12.94 -23.27 -21.18
CA CYS A 19 -12.02 -22.36 -20.50
C CYS A 19 -11.42 -23.10 -19.30
N SER A 20 -10.09 -23.13 -19.24
CA SER A 20 -9.33 -23.73 -18.14
C SER A 20 -8.90 -22.69 -17.09
N GLN A 21 -9.17 -21.40 -17.35
CA GLN A 21 -8.72 -20.28 -16.52
C GLN A 21 -9.92 -19.50 -15.96
N VAL A 22 -9.74 -18.92 -14.77
CA VAL A 22 -10.75 -18.08 -14.12
C VAL A 22 -10.62 -16.66 -14.68
N GLY A 23 -11.74 -16.02 -15.01
CA GLY A 23 -11.73 -14.69 -15.61
C GLY A 23 -12.98 -14.32 -16.39
N CYS A 24 -12.91 -13.16 -17.01
CA CYS A 24 -13.92 -12.56 -17.86
C CYS A 24 -13.36 -12.50 -19.29
N TYR A 25 -14.01 -13.16 -20.23
CA TYR A 25 -13.54 -13.25 -21.62
C TYR A 25 -14.59 -12.64 -22.52
N ALA A 26 -14.22 -11.58 -23.23
CA ALA A 26 -15.02 -11.03 -24.31
C ALA A 26 -14.57 -11.66 -25.63
N ALA A 27 -15.53 -12.01 -26.48
CA ALA A 27 -15.25 -12.45 -27.84
C ALA A 27 -16.19 -11.74 -28.80
N LEU A 28 -15.65 -11.25 -29.91
CA LEU A 28 -16.43 -10.77 -31.04
C LEU A 28 -16.67 -11.94 -32.00
N LEU A 29 -17.92 -12.36 -32.15
CA LEU A 29 -18.30 -13.40 -33.10
C LEU A 29 -18.98 -12.76 -34.30
N ALA A 30 -18.43 -13.01 -35.49
CA ALA A 30 -19.07 -12.68 -36.76
C ALA A 30 -19.64 -13.95 -37.39
N PHE A 31 -20.95 -13.97 -37.61
CA PHE A 31 -21.67 -15.05 -38.26
C PHE A 31 -22.00 -14.64 -39.69
N GLU A 32 -21.43 -15.33 -40.67
CA GLU A 32 -21.74 -15.16 -42.09
C GLU A 32 -22.95 -16.01 -42.46
N PHE A 33 -23.97 -15.38 -43.03
CA PHE A 33 -25.16 -16.05 -43.56
C PHE A 33 -25.23 -15.85 -45.06
N LYS A 34 -25.20 -16.96 -45.81
CA LYS A 34 -25.28 -16.97 -47.26
C LYS A 34 -26.51 -17.74 -47.75
N PRO A 35 -27.47 -17.08 -48.42
CA PRO A 35 -28.60 -17.75 -49.05
C PRO A 35 -28.11 -18.70 -50.16
N HIS A 36 -28.77 -19.85 -50.33
CA HIS A 36 -28.33 -20.93 -51.23
C HIS A 36 -28.23 -20.52 -52.72
N HIS A 37 -28.86 -19.41 -53.11
CA HIS A 37 -28.93 -18.91 -54.48
C HIS A 37 -28.49 -17.44 -54.65
N SER A 38 -27.82 -16.84 -53.66
CA SER A 38 -27.30 -15.47 -53.73
C SER A 38 -25.78 -15.45 -53.60
N THR A 39 -25.12 -14.55 -54.32
CA THR A 39 -23.71 -14.20 -54.07
C THR A 39 -23.54 -13.39 -52.79
N ASP A 40 -24.61 -12.70 -52.37
CA ASP A 40 -24.57 -11.71 -51.30
C ASP A 40 -24.74 -12.40 -49.95
N ALA A 41 -23.74 -12.24 -49.08
CA ALA A 41 -23.78 -12.67 -47.70
C ALA A 41 -24.19 -11.50 -46.79
N PHE A 42 -24.84 -11.80 -45.66
CA PHE A 42 -24.99 -10.83 -44.58
C PHE A 42 -24.32 -11.34 -43.31
N TYR A 43 -23.78 -10.41 -42.53
CA TYR A 43 -23.01 -10.72 -41.33
C TYR A 43 -23.77 -10.27 -40.07
N ILE A 44 -23.87 -11.16 -39.08
CA ILE A 44 -24.29 -10.78 -37.72
C ILE A 44 -23.06 -10.78 -36.83
N VAL A 45 -22.73 -9.61 -36.28
CA VAL A 45 -21.64 -9.47 -35.32
C VAL A 45 -22.21 -9.34 -33.91
N ARG A 46 -21.70 -10.14 -32.97
CA ARG A 46 -22.09 -10.09 -31.55
C ARG A 46 -20.85 -10.09 -30.67
N SER A 47 -20.81 -9.18 -29.71
CA SER A 47 -19.90 -9.28 -28.58
C SER A 47 -20.55 -10.17 -27.54
N ILE A 48 -19.83 -11.19 -27.07
CA ILE A 48 -20.28 -12.04 -25.97
C ILE A 48 -19.23 -12.00 -24.87
N GLU A 49 -19.69 -11.80 -23.63
CA GLU A 49 -18.87 -11.82 -22.42
C GLU A 49 -19.17 -13.11 -21.64
N PHE A 50 -18.13 -13.90 -21.38
CA PHE A 50 -18.20 -15.11 -20.55
C PHE A 50 -17.46 -14.89 -19.24
N ARG A 51 -18.07 -15.28 -18.12
CA ARG A 51 -17.45 -15.22 -16.80
C ARG A 51 -17.26 -16.62 -16.25
N CYS A 52 -16.01 -17.04 -16.13
CA CYS A 52 -15.63 -18.25 -15.40
C CYS A 52 -15.32 -17.84 -13.95
N ARG A 53 -16.13 -18.32 -12.98
CA ARG A 53 -15.99 -18.03 -11.54
C ARG A 53 -16.04 -19.32 -10.74
N THR A 54 -15.21 -19.44 -9.70
CA THR A 54 -15.28 -20.58 -8.77
C THR A 54 -16.35 -20.34 -7.69
N ALA A 55 -16.61 -21.35 -6.85
CA ALA A 55 -17.48 -21.20 -5.68
C ALA A 55 -16.99 -20.10 -4.72
N LEU A 56 -15.66 -19.99 -4.55
CA LEU A 56 -15.05 -18.92 -3.76
C LEU A 56 -15.32 -17.54 -4.42
N GLY A 57 -15.17 -17.45 -5.75
CA GLY A 57 -15.45 -16.21 -6.48
C GLY A 57 -16.91 -15.77 -6.39
N GLN A 58 -17.85 -16.71 -6.35
CA GLN A 58 -19.26 -16.41 -6.10
C GLN A 58 -19.49 -15.82 -4.71
N GLU A 59 -18.83 -16.36 -3.67
CA GLU A 59 -18.96 -15.87 -2.29
C GLU A 59 -18.28 -14.50 -2.03
N LEU A 60 -17.30 -14.15 -2.86
CA LEU A 60 -16.54 -12.90 -2.76
C LEU A 60 -17.11 -11.76 -3.61
N GLY A 61 -18.08 -12.04 -4.47
CA GLY A 61 -18.71 -11.05 -5.35
C GLY A 61 -19.34 -9.84 -4.61
N PRO A 62 -19.74 -8.79 -5.35
CA PRO A 62 -20.43 -7.64 -4.77
C PRO A 62 -21.77 -8.05 -4.17
N THR A 63 -22.02 -7.69 -2.91
CA THR A 63 -23.29 -7.96 -2.22
C THR A 63 -24.37 -6.92 -2.54
N SER A 64 -23.99 -5.75 -3.05
CA SER A 64 -24.92 -4.68 -3.45
C SER A 64 -24.34 -3.75 -4.54
N PRO A 65 -25.19 -3.10 -5.36
CA PRO A 65 -24.74 -2.17 -6.40
C PRO A 65 -24.01 -0.94 -5.83
N PHE A 66 -23.03 -0.42 -6.58
CA PHE A 66 -22.32 0.80 -6.20
C PHE A 66 -23.25 2.03 -6.27
N LYS A 67 -23.25 2.85 -5.21
CA LYS A 67 -23.98 4.12 -5.13
C LYS A 67 -22.99 5.24 -4.76
N PRO A 68 -22.78 6.26 -5.61
CA PRO A 68 -21.89 7.37 -5.30
C PRO A 68 -22.31 8.10 -4.02
N PRO A 69 -21.37 8.48 -3.13
CA PRO A 69 -21.69 9.31 -1.99
C PRO A 69 -22.14 10.71 -2.46
N SER A 70 -23.25 11.21 -1.92
CA SER A 70 -23.64 12.62 -2.05
C SER A 70 -23.15 13.37 -0.81
N PHE A 71 -22.29 14.36 -1.01
CA PHE A 71 -21.84 15.24 0.06
C PHE A 71 -22.70 16.50 0.06
N THR A 72 -23.57 16.63 1.05
CA THR A 72 -24.22 17.91 1.36
C THR A 72 -23.38 18.63 2.41
N ALA A 73 -22.67 19.68 2.01
CA ALA A 73 -22.07 20.62 2.95
C ALA A 73 -23.21 21.41 3.62
N ARG A 74 -23.34 21.31 4.95
CA ARG A 74 -24.18 22.22 5.74
C ARG A 74 -23.27 23.18 6.51
N PRO A 75 -23.58 24.48 6.57
CA PRO A 75 -22.89 25.41 7.45
C PRO A 75 -23.19 25.03 8.91
N PRO A 76 -22.24 25.24 9.84
CA PRO A 76 -22.48 24.97 11.25
C PRO A 76 -23.30 26.12 11.83
N GLU A 77 -24.40 25.83 12.53
CA GLU A 77 -24.86 26.70 13.59
C GLU A 77 -25.80 26.02 14.62
N VAL A 78 -25.83 26.69 15.78
CA VAL A 78 -26.73 26.60 16.96
C VAL A 78 -26.25 25.73 18.14
N ASP A 79 -26.29 26.38 19.32
CA ASP A 79 -26.07 25.84 20.67
C ASP A 79 -26.58 24.41 20.84
N CYS A 80 -25.66 23.51 21.19
CA CYS A 80 -25.96 22.11 21.44
C CYS A 80 -25.34 21.66 22.77
N GLU A 81 -26.13 20.95 23.57
CA GLU A 81 -25.65 20.30 24.79
C GLU A 81 -24.82 19.06 24.40
N ILE A 82 -23.55 19.04 24.80
CA ILE A 82 -22.63 17.91 24.58
C ILE A 82 -22.48 17.13 25.90
N LYS A 83 -22.83 15.84 25.90
CA LYS A 83 -22.57 14.94 27.04
C LYS A 83 -21.38 14.03 26.80
N ASP A 84 -20.47 13.97 27.77
CA ASP A 84 -19.19 13.27 27.65
C ASP A 84 -19.27 11.78 27.98
N GLY A 85 -18.73 10.92 27.10
CA GLY A 85 -18.55 9.50 27.36
C GLY A 85 -17.36 9.16 28.26
N GLN A 86 -17.23 7.88 28.63
CA GLN A 86 -16.11 7.42 29.45
C GLN A 86 -14.82 7.36 28.63
N ARG A 87 -13.79 8.11 29.06
CA ARG A 87 -12.47 8.11 28.41
C ARG A 87 -11.72 6.80 28.65
N PRO A 88 -10.87 6.35 27.71
CA PRO A 88 -9.81 5.41 28.01
C PRO A 88 -8.92 5.96 29.13
N GLU A 89 -8.43 5.10 30.02
CA GLU A 89 -7.59 5.50 31.16
C GLU A 89 -6.39 6.36 30.71
N ARG A 90 -6.21 7.53 31.36
CA ARG A 90 -5.06 8.46 31.24
C ARG A 90 -4.84 9.15 29.88
N TYR A 91 -5.87 9.32 29.05
CA TYR A 91 -5.76 10.07 27.79
C TYR A 91 -6.21 11.54 27.94
N HIS A 92 -5.29 12.48 27.69
CA HIS A 92 -5.56 13.93 27.65
C HIS A 92 -5.25 14.49 26.26
N CYS A 93 -6.28 14.82 25.48
CA CYS A 93 -6.15 15.59 24.25
C CYS A 93 -7.31 16.58 24.13
N SER A 94 -7.01 17.83 23.76
CA SER A 94 -8.00 18.86 23.44
C SER A 94 -8.25 18.82 21.92
N PRO A 95 -9.45 18.47 21.45
CA PRO A 95 -9.68 18.37 20.03
C PRO A 95 -10.16 19.71 19.43
N ASN A 96 -9.59 20.08 18.28
CA ASN A 96 -10.13 21.10 17.38
C ASN A 96 -10.98 20.40 16.29
N THR A 97 -12.09 21.01 15.88
CA THR A 97 -13.17 20.31 15.16
C THR A 97 -13.16 20.60 13.66
N LEU A 98 -13.17 19.55 12.83
CA LEU A 98 -13.48 19.63 11.40
C LEU A 98 -14.57 18.60 11.10
N GLN A 99 -15.78 19.06 10.74
CA GLN A 99 -16.98 18.23 10.73
C GLN A 99 -17.17 17.49 9.39
N ILE A 100 -17.27 16.17 9.45
CA ILE A 100 -17.80 15.33 8.36
C ILE A 100 -19.00 14.59 8.94
N GLN A 101 -20.20 14.80 8.40
CA GLN A 101 -21.44 14.15 8.85
C GLN A 101 -21.75 12.92 8.01
N ALA A 102 -22.00 11.79 8.67
CA ALA A 102 -22.48 10.56 8.02
C ALA A 102 -23.67 9.96 8.79
N ASN A 103 -24.66 9.46 8.05
CA ASN A 103 -25.83 8.78 8.59
C ASN A 103 -25.58 7.26 8.64
N VAL A 104 -25.40 6.70 9.83
CA VAL A 104 -24.97 5.30 9.99
C VAL A 104 -25.88 4.53 10.95
N LYS A 105 -26.17 3.27 10.62
CA LYS A 105 -26.74 2.29 11.55
C LYS A 105 -25.59 1.66 12.34
N CYS A 106 -25.62 1.78 13.66
CA CYS A 106 -24.51 1.36 14.52
C CYS A 106 -24.98 0.25 15.46
N PRO A 107 -24.49 -1.00 15.35
CA PRO A 107 -24.79 -2.04 16.33
C PRO A 107 -24.00 -1.84 17.64
N VAL A 108 -24.48 -2.43 18.74
CA VAL A 108 -23.81 -2.42 20.06
C VAL A 108 -23.46 -3.83 20.50
N VAL A 109 -22.28 -3.99 21.08
CA VAL A 109 -21.79 -5.25 21.67
C VAL A 109 -21.33 -4.97 23.11
N VAL A 110 -21.62 -5.88 24.04
CA VAL A 110 -21.09 -5.79 25.41
C VAL A 110 -19.75 -6.52 25.48
N GLN A 111 -18.69 -5.80 25.84
CA GLN A 111 -17.36 -6.39 26.02
C GLN A 111 -16.75 -5.89 27.34
N TYR A 112 -16.30 -6.80 28.20
CA TYR A 112 -15.73 -6.49 29.52
C TYR A 112 -16.61 -5.59 30.41
N GLY A 113 -17.93 -5.75 30.33
CA GLY A 113 -18.90 -4.95 31.11
C GLY A 113 -19.19 -3.55 30.55
N VAL A 114 -18.57 -3.16 29.43
CA VAL A 114 -18.82 -1.88 28.74
C VAL A 114 -19.61 -2.14 27.46
N LYS A 115 -20.70 -1.38 27.26
CA LYS A 115 -21.44 -1.34 25.99
C LYS A 115 -20.60 -0.59 24.94
N ILE A 116 -20.17 -1.29 23.91
CA ILE A 116 -19.32 -0.78 22.83
C ILE A 116 -20.18 -0.55 21.59
N PHE A 117 -20.13 0.68 21.08
CA PHE A 117 -20.73 1.05 19.80
C PHE A 117 -19.80 0.70 18.65
N ILE A 118 -20.34 0.04 17.63
CA ILE A 118 -19.62 -0.33 16.40
C ILE A 118 -20.02 0.65 15.30
N LEU A 119 -19.07 1.46 14.85
CA LEU A 119 -19.28 2.35 13.70
C LEU A 119 -18.72 1.70 12.42
N PRO A 120 -19.56 1.17 11.51
CA PRO A 120 -19.10 0.55 10.26
C PRO A 120 -18.65 1.61 9.24
N GLY A 121 -17.73 1.24 8.34
CA GLY A 121 -17.39 2.07 7.17
C GLY A 121 -16.31 3.14 7.38
N VAL A 122 -15.85 3.38 8.61
CA VAL A 122 -14.72 4.29 8.91
C VAL A 122 -13.36 3.70 8.51
N ALA A 123 -13.34 2.40 8.26
CA ALA A 123 -12.20 1.57 7.86
C ALA A 123 -11.35 2.10 6.69
N GLU A 124 -11.89 3.01 5.88
CA GLU A 124 -11.18 3.56 4.74
C GLU A 124 -10.09 4.58 5.12
N ASN A 125 -9.74 4.74 6.41
CA ASN A 125 -8.86 5.80 6.91
C ASN A 125 -9.39 7.20 6.57
N ARG A 126 -10.71 7.31 6.41
CA ARG A 126 -11.40 8.50 5.95
C ARG A 126 -12.63 8.77 6.82
N PRO A 127 -12.48 9.61 7.86
CA PRO A 127 -11.21 10.10 8.40
C PRO A 127 -10.42 8.99 9.13
N SER A 128 -9.10 9.17 9.29
CA SER A 128 -8.29 8.22 10.06
C SER A 128 -8.57 8.44 11.53
N VAL A 129 -8.99 7.38 12.21
CA VAL A 129 -9.32 7.42 13.63
C VAL A 129 -8.30 6.56 14.37
N LEU A 130 -7.82 7.05 15.51
CA LEU A 130 -6.89 6.39 16.43
C LEU A 130 -7.56 6.16 17.78
N ARG A 131 -6.99 5.25 18.57
CA ARG A 131 -7.38 5.07 19.98
C ARG A 131 -7.17 6.39 20.74
N GLY A 132 -8.22 6.82 21.44
CA GLY A 132 -8.27 8.09 22.17
C GLY A 132 -8.91 9.25 21.38
N ASP A 133 -9.13 9.09 20.06
CA ASP A 133 -9.84 10.09 19.27
C ASP A 133 -11.29 10.23 19.71
N VAL A 134 -11.87 11.38 19.36
CA VAL A 134 -13.21 11.79 19.76
C VAL A 134 -14.13 11.85 18.55
N LEU A 135 -15.27 11.18 18.65
CA LEU A 135 -16.37 11.31 17.70
C LEU A 135 -17.57 11.95 18.40
N LEU A 136 -18.26 12.86 17.74
CA LEU A 136 -19.54 13.37 18.22
C LEU A 136 -20.65 12.63 17.49
N VAL A 137 -21.64 12.16 18.24
CA VAL A 137 -22.74 11.38 17.70
C VAL A 137 -24.06 12.01 18.12
N CYS A 138 -24.98 12.14 17.18
CA CYS A 138 -26.30 12.71 17.38
C CYS A 138 -27.35 11.74 16.83
N LEU A 139 -28.42 11.46 17.58
CA LEU A 139 -29.54 10.70 17.03
C LEU A 139 -30.18 11.51 15.90
N LEU A 140 -30.50 10.85 14.79
CA LEU A 140 -31.18 11.50 13.67
C LEU A 140 -32.55 12.05 14.13
N GLY A 141 -32.70 13.38 14.10
CA GLY A 141 -33.89 14.09 14.55
C GLY A 141 -33.73 14.81 15.90
N GLU A 142 -32.63 14.58 16.61
CA GLU A 142 -32.30 15.27 17.87
C GLU A 142 -31.27 16.38 17.64
N LYS A 143 -31.17 17.32 18.60
CA LYS A 143 -30.10 18.33 18.65
C LYS A 143 -28.97 17.98 19.62
N LYS A 144 -29.20 16.99 20.49
CA LYS A 144 -28.26 16.60 21.54
C LYS A 144 -27.11 15.78 20.96
N LYS A 145 -25.88 16.15 21.33
CA LYS A 145 -24.68 15.46 20.87
C LYS A 145 -24.05 14.69 22.04
N TYR A 146 -23.56 13.51 21.73
CA TYR A 146 -22.85 12.65 22.67
C TYR A 146 -21.41 12.49 22.20
N ARG A 147 -20.47 12.71 23.10
CA ARG A 147 -19.05 12.55 22.82
C ARG A 147 -18.64 11.10 23.06
N GLY A 148 -18.25 10.44 21.98
CA GLY A 148 -17.72 9.08 21.97
C GLY A 148 -16.20 9.06 21.98
N TYR A 149 -15.61 8.22 22.82
CA TYR A 149 -14.16 8.01 22.82
C TYR A 149 -13.80 6.69 22.16
N VAL A 150 -12.80 6.72 21.29
CA VAL A 150 -12.33 5.54 20.57
C VAL A 150 -11.49 4.67 21.49
N HIS A 151 -11.96 3.45 21.77
CA HIS A 151 -11.24 2.47 22.59
C HIS A 151 -10.34 1.55 21.78
N SER A 152 -10.83 1.13 20.61
CA SER A 152 -10.05 0.33 19.66
C SER A 152 -10.53 0.55 18.24
N VAL A 153 -9.61 0.45 17.29
CA VAL A 153 -9.89 0.56 15.85
C VAL A 153 -9.73 -0.83 15.23
N GLN A 154 -10.81 -1.37 14.69
CA GLN A 154 -10.84 -2.66 14.00
C GLN A 154 -10.76 -2.45 12.49
N LEU A 155 -10.59 -3.54 11.75
CA LEU A 155 -10.48 -3.48 10.28
C LEU A 155 -11.69 -2.80 9.62
N ASN A 156 -12.91 -3.11 10.09
CA ASN A 156 -14.17 -2.69 9.47
C ASN A 156 -15.01 -1.77 10.36
N SER A 157 -14.56 -1.52 11.59
CA SER A 157 -15.33 -0.82 12.61
C SER A 157 -14.45 -0.08 13.60
N VAL A 158 -15.06 0.91 14.26
CA VAL A 158 -14.45 1.60 15.41
C VAL A 158 -15.29 1.30 16.64
N HIS A 159 -14.63 0.98 17.74
CA HIS A 159 -15.26 0.70 19.02
C HIS A 159 -15.27 1.96 19.88
N LEU A 160 -16.46 2.42 20.24
CA LEU A 160 -16.68 3.68 20.95
C LEU A 160 -17.38 3.45 22.30
N SER A 161 -16.99 4.22 23.30
CA SER A 161 -17.74 4.39 24.55
C SER A 161 -18.46 5.73 24.55
N PHE A 162 -19.69 5.76 25.08
CA PHE A 162 -20.49 6.97 25.22
C PHE A 162 -20.96 7.16 26.66
N HIS A 163 -21.62 8.28 26.92
CA HIS A 163 -22.26 8.56 28.20
C HIS A 163 -23.37 7.51 28.47
N GLN A 164 -23.54 7.10 29.74
CA GLN A 164 -24.50 6.06 30.14
C GLN A 164 -25.93 6.34 29.63
N GLU A 165 -26.36 7.60 29.69
CA GLU A 165 -27.65 8.03 29.14
C GLU A 165 -27.88 7.59 27.68
N LEU A 166 -26.88 7.69 26.80
CA LEU A 166 -27.02 7.21 25.42
C LEU A 166 -27.04 5.68 25.36
N LEU A 167 -26.21 5.02 26.19
CA LEU A 167 -26.11 3.56 26.26
C LEU A 167 -27.41 2.91 26.76
N ASP A 168 -28.18 3.62 27.59
CA ASP A 168 -29.45 3.14 28.15
C ASP A 168 -30.60 3.34 27.16
N ARG A 169 -30.56 4.40 26.35
CA ARG A 169 -31.55 4.70 25.30
C ARG A 169 -31.34 3.91 24.01
N PHE A 170 -30.22 3.22 23.87
CA PHE A 170 -29.82 2.62 22.61
C PHE A 170 -30.66 1.39 22.24
N GLU A 171 -31.16 1.35 21.01
CA GLU A 171 -31.82 0.19 20.39
C GLU A 171 -31.15 -0.19 19.06
N ASP A 172 -31.16 -1.48 18.73
CA ASP A 172 -30.58 -1.96 17.47
C ASP A 172 -31.29 -1.36 16.25
N GLY A 173 -30.51 -0.91 15.27
CA GLY A 173 -31.03 -0.25 14.06
C GLY A 173 -31.27 1.26 14.18
N MET A 174 -31.04 1.88 15.36
CA MET A 174 -31.02 3.34 15.50
C MET A 174 -30.03 3.97 14.51
N LYS A 175 -30.41 5.15 13.99
CA LYS A 175 -29.61 5.89 13.02
C LYS A 175 -29.01 7.13 13.66
N PHE A 176 -27.73 7.33 13.43
CA PHE A 176 -26.99 8.45 13.98
C PHE A 176 -26.37 9.31 12.89
N SER A 177 -26.32 10.61 13.14
CA SER A 177 -25.36 11.52 12.50
C SER A 177 -24.06 11.48 13.29
N VAL A 178 -22.97 11.11 12.64
CA VAL A 178 -21.64 11.03 13.24
C VAL A 178 -20.77 12.16 12.69
N GLU A 179 -20.16 12.93 13.59
CA GLU A 179 -19.17 13.96 13.32
C GLU A 179 -17.80 13.51 13.84
N PHE A 180 -16.80 13.54 12.97
CA PHE A 180 -15.43 13.19 13.33
C PHE A 180 -14.68 14.41 13.86
N THR A 181 -13.86 14.22 14.90
CA THR A 181 -12.96 15.27 15.40
C THR A 181 -11.54 14.88 15.08
N ILE A 182 -10.81 15.73 14.36
CA ILE A 182 -9.43 15.44 13.93
C ILE A 182 -8.48 15.99 15.00
N SER A 183 -7.54 15.18 15.46
CA SER A 183 -6.45 15.66 16.31
C SER A 183 -5.48 16.53 15.48
N ASP A 184 -5.32 17.78 15.86
CA ASP A 184 -4.36 18.70 15.23
C ASP A 184 -2.96 18.60 15.84
N LEU A 185 -2.75 17.73 16.82
CA LEU A 185 -1.49 17.61 17.56
C LEU A 185 -0.30 17.40 16.63
N THR A 186 -0.41 16.51 15.64
CA THR A 186 0.66 16.22 14.68
C THR A 186 1.02 17.46 13.87
N LEU A 187 0.01 18.19 13.36
CA LEU A 187 0.21 19.44 12.64
C LEU A 187 0.82 20.53 13.53
N ARG A 188 0.32 20.69 14.77
CA ARG A 188 0.86 21.65 15.75
C ARG A 188 2.33 21.36 16.07
N LEU A 189 2.71 20.09 16.21
CA LEU A 189 4.10 19.70 16.41
C LEU A 189 4.98 20.08 15.21
N GLN A 190 4.49 19.87 13.98
CA GLN A 190 5.19 20.27 12.75
C GLN A 190 5.35 21.79 12.64
N HIS A 191 4.29 22.56 12.87
CA HIS A 191 4.34 24.03 12.88
C HIS A 191 5.32 24.57 13.93
N ARG A 192 5.23 24.03 15.15
CA ARG A 192 6.18 24.37 16.23
C ARG A 192 7.62 24.02 15.83
N ALA A 193 7.84 22.89 15.17
CA ALA A 193 9.18 22.51 14.72
C ALA A 193 9.74 23.50 13.68
N ALA A 194 8.91 23.98 12.76
CA ALA A 194 9.31 25.01 11.79
C ALA A 194 9.70 26.34 12.48
N GLU A 195 8.90 26.79 13.46
CA GLU A 195 9.22 27.99 14.26
C GLU A 195 10.52 27.82 15.06
N LEU A 196 10.69 26.67 15.71
CA LEU A 196 11.90 26.34 16.46
C LEU A 196 13.13 26.24 15.56
N ALA A 197 12.99 25.78 14.32
CA ALA A 197 14.10 25.69 13.38
C ALA A 197 14.73 27.06 13.11
N VAL A 198 13.89 28.09 12.96
CA VAL A 198 14.33 29.49 12.83
C VAL A 198 14.93 29.98 14.14
N LYS A 199 14.21 29.81 15.26
CA LYS A 199 14.66 30.29 16.58
C LYS A 199 16.00 29.70 17.02
N ASN A 200 16.25 28.43 16.69
CA ASN A 200 17.44 27.70 17.10
C ASN A 200 18.56 27.68 16.05
N ASN A 201 18.41 28.47 14.98
CA ASN A 201 19.38 28.68 13.91
C ASN A 201 19.83 27.38 13.20
N LEU A 202 18.87 26.54 12.79
CA LEU A 202 19.14 25.27 12.10
C LEU A 202 19.57 25.42 10.62
N ARG A 203 19.90 26.64 10.17
CA ARG A 203 20.18 26.94 8.76
C ARG A 203 21.23 26.02 8.14
N GLU A 204 22.38 25.84 8.78
CA GLU A 204 23.46 25.00 8.24
C GLU A 204 23.15 23.49 8.24
N VAL A 205 22.11 23.06 8.98
CA VAL A 205 21.63 21.67 8.99
C VAL A 205 20.63 21.45 7.84
N LEU A 206 19.74 22.41 7.61
CA LEU A 206 18.65 22.31 6.63
C LEU A 206 19.03 22.77 5.22
N PHE A 207 20.04 23.64 5.15
CA PHE A 207 20.58 24.25 3.94
C PHE A 207 22.12 24.23 4.00
N PRO A 208 22.74 23.04 4.02
CA PRO A 208 24.17 22.90 4.28
C PRO A 208 25.04 23.49 3.16
N SER A 209 26.18 24.06 3.56
CA SER A 209 27.22 24.63 2.69
C SER A 209 28.57 23.91 2.91
N HIS A 210 29.57 24.08 2.02
CA HIS A 210 30.83 23.31 1.94
C HIS A 210 31.81 23.43 3.14
N ARG A 211 31.35 23.47 4.39
CA ARG A 211 32.20 23.40 5.58
C ARG A 211 32.36 21.96 6.02
N ALA A 212 33.60 21.48 6.06
CA ALA A 212 33.93 20.15 6.57
C ALA A 212 35.09 20.26 7.57
N PHE A 213 35.01 19.49 8.64
CA PHE A 213 36.09 19.36 9.62
C PHE A 213 37.02 18.18 9.27
N PRO A 214 38.31 18.24 9.63
CA PRO A 214 39.23 17.11 9.47
C PRO A 214 38.79 15.92 10.34
N SER A 215 38.88 14.70 9.81
CA SER A 215 38.52 13.45 10.51
C SER A 215 39.75 12.71 11.03
N GLN A 216 39.66 12.11 12.22
CA GLN A 216 40.56 11.05 12.70
C GLN A 216 40.02 9.66 12.35
N GLN A 217 40.91 8.68 12.19
CA GLN A 217 40.58 7.28 11.86
C GLN A 217 40.11 6.49 13.09
N THR A 218 39.14 5.59 12.89
CA THR A 218 38.64 4.65 13.90
C THR A 218 39.00 3.20 13.55
N ASN A 219 39.30 2.40 14.58
CA ASN A 219 39.66 0.98 14.49
C ASN A 219 38.43 0.03 14.47
N LYS A 220 38.71 -1.28 14.44
CA LYS A 220 37.84 -2.50 14.33
C LYS A 220 36.35 -2.35 14.72
N LEU A 221 35.44 -2.85 13.87
CA LEU A 221 33.98 -2.82 14.09
C LEU A 221 33.47 -3.94 15.02
N PHE A 222 32.28 -3.77 15.61
CA PHE A 222 31.61 -4.81 16.42
C PHE A 222 31.15 -5.98 15.57
N ASP A 223 30.58 -5.70 14.40
CA ASP A 223 30.26 -6.73 13.40
C ASP A 223 31.42 -6.87 12.39
N PRO A 224 32.23 -7.95 12.45
CA PRO A 224 33.32 -8.17 11.52
C PRO A 224 32.85 -8.36 10.07
N LYS A 225 31.56 -8.65 9.84
CA LYS A 225 31.00 -8.75 8.48
C LYS A 225 30.91 -7.38 7.83
N LEU A 226 30.65 -6.33 8.61
CA LEU A 226 30.61 -4.95 8.12
C LEU A 226 31.99 -4.47 7.66
N GLU A 227 33.08 -4.98 8.25
CA GLU A 227 34.45 -4.68 7.81
C GLU A 227 34.73 -5.16 6.37
N ARG A 228 34.00 -6.18 5.91
CA ARG A 228 34.09 -6.71 4.54
C ARG A 228 33.17 -5.98 3.55
N ASN A 229 32.34 -5.06 4.05
CA ASN A 229 31.47 -4.21 3.24
C ASN A 229 32.04 -2.77 3.26
N PRO A 230 32.76 -2.35 2.21
CA PRO A 230 33.46 -1.06 2.22
C PRO A 230 32.50 0.13 2.34
N GLU A 231 31.28 0.05 1.80
CA GLU A 231 30.27 1.11 1.90
C GLU A 231 29.82 1.28 3.35
N GLN A 232 29.39 0.18 3.99
CA GLN A 232 28.92 0.23 5.38
C GLN A 232 30.06 0.60 6.35
N TYR A 233 31.26 0.08 6.13
CA TYR A 233 32.45 0.41 6.92
C TYR A 233 32.76 1.92 6.87
N ARG A 234 32.84 2.50 5.65
CA ARG A 234 33.08 3.94 5.46
C ARG A 234 31.99 4.79 6.09
N ALA A 235 30.72 4.40 5.94
CA ALA A 235 29.60 5.12 6.55
C ALA A 235 29.76 5.20 8.07
N VAL A 236 30.07 4.08 8.73
CA VAL A 236 30.30 4.04 10.18
C VAL A 236 31.48 4.94 10.57
N GLN A 237 32.60 4.89 9.84
CA GLN A 237 33.76 5.74 10.13
C GLN A 237 33.43 7.24 10.08
N HIS A 238 32.72 7.67 9.04
CA HIS A 238 32.34 9.08 8.89
C HIS A 238 31.33 9.54 9.94
N ILE A 239 30.35 8.70 10.29
CA ILE A 239 29.38 8.98 11.35
C ILE A 239 30.09 9.10 12.71
N VAL A 240 30.95 8.15 13.06
CA VAL A 240 31.65 8.17 14.36
C VAL A 240 32.59 9.38 14.45
N ALA A 241 33.28 9.72 13.36
CA ALA A 241 34.15 10.89 13.29
C ALA A 241 33.39 12.23 13.28
N GLY A 242 32.09 12.24 12.96
CA GLY A 242 31.31 13.46 12.82
C GLY A 242 31.74 14.34 11.64
N SER A 243 32.22 13.74 10.55
CA SER A 243 32.92 14.47 9.48
C SER A 243 32.05 15.42 8.66
N SER A 244 30.73 15.25 8.70
CA SER A 244 29.78 16.10 7.97
C SER A 244 29.29 17.29 8.79
N LYS A 245 29.54 17.34 10.11
CA LYS A 245 28.98 18.38 10.99
C LYS A 245 29.28 19.80 10.46
N PRO A 246 28.31 20.73 10.47
CA PRO A 246 26.93 20.60 10.97
C PRO A 246 25.93 19.96 9.98
N ALA A 247 26.35 19.68 8.74
CA ALA A 247 25.50 19.08 7.73
C ALA A 247 25.09 17.64 8.12
N PRO A 248 23.85 17.22 7.83
CA PRO A 248 23.44 15.84 8.03
C PRO A 248 24.30 14.86 7.23
N TYR A 249 24.66 13.74 7.86
CA TYR A 249 25.25 12.59 7.16
C TYR A 249 24.13 11.71 6.60
N LEU A 250 24.18 11.37 5.31
CA LEU A 250 23.16 10.56 4.66
C LEU A 250 23.65 9.13 4.41
N VAL A 251 22.90 8.14 4.90
CA VAL A 251 23.08 6.73 4.53
C VAL A 251 21.87 6.31 3.70
N PHE A 252 22.03 6.17 2.40
CA PHE A 252 20.93 5.75 1.56
C PHE A 252 21.23 4.45 0.83
N GLY A 253 20.18 3.76 0.42
CA GLY A 253 20.33 2.59 -0.42
C GLY A 253 19.07 1.76 -0.48
N PRO A 254 19.04 0.78 -1.39
CA PRO A 254 17.84 0.00 -1.64
C PRO A 254 17.39 -0.84 -0.42
N PRO A 255 16.19 -1.42 -0.46
CA PRO A 255 15.76 -2.38 0.56
C PRO A 255 16.72 -3.58 0.62
N GLY A 256 17.07 -4.02 1.83
CA GLY A 256 17.95 -5.19 2.02
C GLY A 256 19.46 -4.90 1.98
N THR A 257 19.87 -3.63 1.85
CA THR A 257 21.30 -3.25 1.87
C THR A 257 21.88 -2.96 3.27
N GLY A 258 21.05 -3.10 4.31
CA GLY A 258 21.52 -3.04 5.69
C GLY A 258 21.62 -1.64 6.31
N LYS A 259 20.87 -0.64 5.81
CA LYS A 259 20.82 0.73 6.38
C LYS A 259 20.67 0.76 7.91
N THR A 260 19.63 0.12 8.45
CA THR A 260 19.39 0.04 9.91
C THR A 260 20.51 -0.70 10.65
N VAL A 261 21.17 -1.67 10.01
CA VAL A 261 22.34 -2.36 10.59
C VAL A 261 23.54 -1.41 10.67
N THR A 262 23.77 -0.62 9.62
CA THR A 262 24.81 0.41 9.58
C THR A 262 24.57 1.49 10.64
N LEU A 263 23.32 1.95 10.80
CA LEU A 263 22.97 2.90 11.86
C LEU A 263 23.18 2.32 13.26
N ALA A 264 22.71 1.09 13.49
CA ALA A 264 22.90 0.41 14.75
C ALA A 264 24.39 0.28 15.09
N GLU A 265 25.22 -0.19 14.15
CA GLU A 265 26.67 -0.27 14.34
C GLU A 265 27.30 1.09 14.69
N ALA A 266 26.94 2.15 13.96
CA ALA A 266 27.44 3.49 14.26
C ALA A 266 27.07 3.96 15.68
N ILE A 267 25.83 3.68 16.12
CA ILE A 267 25.38 3.95 17.50
C ILE A 267 26.26 3.20 18.50
N LYS A 268 26.52 1.90 18.30
CA LYS A 268 27.38 1.09 19.20
C LYS A 268 28.78 1.67 19.30
N GLN A 269 29.37 2.04 18.16
CA GLN A 269 30.71 2.64 18.10
C GLN A 269 30.77 3.98 18.84
N ILE A 270 29.78 4.85 18.66
CA ILE A 270 29.70 6.13 19.36
C ILE A 270 29.58 5.92 20.87
N VAL A 271 28.74 4.99 21.32
CA VAL A 271 28.55 4.70 22.75
C VAL A 271 29.83 4.17 23.40
N MET A 272 30.64 3.44 22.65
CA MET A 272 31.87 2.85 23.19
C MET A 272 33.06 3.79 23.15
N THR A 273 33.12 4.69 22.16
CA THR A 273 34.25 5.60 21.97
C THR A 273 34.04 6.98 22.59
N GLN A 274 32.79 7.41 22.81
CA GLN A 274 32.46 8.76 23.27
C GLN A 274 31.66 8.71 24.57
N ALA A 275 32.35 8.73 25.72
CA ALA A 275 31.74 8.55 27.05
C ALA A 275 30.60 9.54 27.37
N SER A 276 30.68 10.78 26.87
CA SER A 276 29.67 11.84 27.10
C SER A 276 28.52 11.84 26.08
N CYS A 277 28.46 10.88 25.16
CA CYS A 277 27.43 10.88 24.13
C CYS A 277 26.04 10.58 24.69
N HIS A 278 25.05 11.27 24.15
CA HIS A 278 23.62 10.98 24.33
C HIS A 278 22.98 10.93 22.96
N ILE A 279 22.21 9.89 22.70
CA ILE A 279 21.73 9.54 21.37
C ILE A 279 20.21 9.53 21.38
N LEU A 280 19.62 10.30 20.46
CA LEU A 280 18.21 10.18 20.11
C LEU A 280 18.10 9.47 18.77
N ALA A 281 17.49 8.29 18.76
CA ALA A 281 17.16 7.58 17.54
C ALA A 281 15.66 7.68 17.25
N CYS A 282 15.32 8.08 16.04
CA CYS A 282 13.94 8.30 15.60
C CYS A 282 13.65 7.51 14.33
N ALA A 283 12.37 7.20 14.13
CA ALA A 283 11.83 6.74 12.85
C ALA A 283 10.39 7.25 12.66
N PRO A 284 9.86 7.32 11.43
CA PRO A 284 8.46 7.72 11.20
C PRO A 284 7.44 6.71 11.73
N THR A 285 7.77 5.42 11.79
CA THR A 285 6.86 4.35 12.22
C THR A 285 7.36 3.64 13.48
N ASN A 286 6.43 3.07 14.27
CA ASN A 286 6.80 2.28 15.45
C ASN A 286 7.65 1.06 15.05
N SER A 287 7.27 0.33 14.00
CA SER A 287 8.01 -0.86 13.56
C SER A 287 9.46 -0.57 13.17
N ALA A 288 9.74 0.57 12.51
CA ALA A 288 11.11 0.95 12.18
C ALA A 288 11.91 1.34 13.43
N ALA A 289 11.30 2.11 14.36
CA ALA A 289 11.92 2.46 15.62
C ALA A 289 12.21 1.20 16.48
N ASP A 290 11.31 0.23 16.47
CA ASP A 290 11.43 -1.03 17.21
C ASP A 290 12.59 -1.88 16.65
N GLN A 291 12.68 -2.03 15.32
CA GLN A 291 13.78 -2.75 14.65
C GLN A 291 15.16 -2.15 14.96
N LEU A 292 15.26 -0.82 14.97
CA LEU A 292 16.51 -0.14 15.35
C LEU A 292 16.83 -0.36 16.83
N CYS A 293 15.83 -0.25 17.71
CA CYS A 293 15.97 -0.48 19.15
C CYS A 293 16.46 -1.90 19.46
N GLU A 294 15.88 -2.91 18.81
CA GLU A 294 16.25 -4.32 18.97
C GLU A 294 17.73 -4.57 18.67
N LYS A 295 18.29 -3.91 17.64
CA LYS A 295 19.70 -4.09 17.23
C LYS A 295 20.72 -3.50 18.20
N ILE A 296 20.30 -2.64 19.11
CA ILE A 296 21.15 -1.96 20.09
C ILE A 296 20.78 -2.32 21.54
N LEU A 297 19.98 -3.37 21.75
CA LEU A 297 19.48 -3.79 23.06
C LEU A 297 20.55 -4.03 24.12
N GLU A 298 21.75 -4.47 23.72
CA GLU A 298 22.88 -4.70 24.62
C GLU A 298 23.32 -3.43 25.38
N PHE A 299 23.00 -2.24 24.84
CA PHE A 299 23.25 -0.95 25.47
C PHE A 299 22.06 -0.42 26.28
N LYS A 300 21.03 -1.26 26.51
CA LYS A 300 19.82 -0.95 27.28
C LYS A 300 19.15 0.38 26.84
N PRO A 301 18.83 0.55 25.55
CA PRO A 301 18.18 1.76 25.04
C PRO A 301 16.80 1.93 25.69
N TYR A 302 16.31 3.16 25.79
CA TYR A 302 14.95 3.44 26.27
C TYR A 302 13.99 3.70 25.11
N ARG A 303 13.06 2.77 24.87
CA ARG A 303 12.04 2.85 23.82
C ARG A 303 10.78 3.56 24.31
N MET A 304 10.58 4.79 23.86
CA MET A 304 9.42 5.59 24.24
C MET A 304 8.29 5.50 23.20
N PHE A 305 7.20 4.82 23.56
CA PHE A 305 5.99 4.70 22.75
C PHE A 305 4.96 5.80 23.05
N ALA A 306 4.12 6.09 22.05
CA ALA A 306 2.95 6.94 22.26
C ALA A 306 1.86 6.18 23.03
N GLN A 307 1.12 6.88 23.90
CA GLN A 307 0.04 6.28 24.71
C GLN A 307 -1.16 5.80 23.88
N SER A 308 -1.28 6.27 22.63
CA SER A 308 -2.31 5.80 21.69
C SER A 308 -2.04 4.39 21.16
N LEU A 309 -0.82 3.87 21.31
CA LEU A 309 -0.49 2.51 20.88
C LEU A 309 -1.20 1.50 21.78
N GLU A 310 -1.77 0.46 21.17
CA GLU A 310 -2.32 -0.66 21.94
C GLU A 310 -1.18 -1.52 22.52
N SER A 311 -1.28 -1.93 23.78
CA SER A 311 -0.23 -2.67 24.50
C SER A 311 0.15 -3.99 23.82
N LYS A 312 -0.82 -4.64 23.15
CA LYS A 312 -0.60 -5.87 22.37
C LYS A 312 0.32 -5.68 21.15
N ASN A 313 0.49 -4.44 20.69
CA ASN A 313 1.34 -4.12 19.54
C ASN A 313 2.78 -3.79 19.94
N VAL A 314 3.11 -3.80 21.25
CA VAL A 314 4.48 -3.60 21.74
C VAL A 314 5.20 -4.94 21.77
N PRO A 315 6.36 -5.08 21.07
CA PRO A 315 7.15 -6.31 21.11
C PRO A 315 7.56 -6.70 22.54
N ASP A 316 7.42 -7.98 22.89
CA ASP A 316 7.70 -8.46 24.25
C ASP A 316 9.12 -8.15 24.73
N ILE A 317 10.10 -8.30 23.83
CA ILE A 317 11.51 -8.01 24.10
C ILE A 317 11.77 -6.54 24.46
N LEU A 318 10.93 -5.61 23.96
CA LEU A 318 11.08 -4.18 24.19
C LEU A 318 10.31 -3.68 25.42
N LYS A 319 9.37 -4.46 25.98
CA LYS A 319 8.56 -4.04 27.14
C LYS A 319 9.44 -3.61 28.31
N ALA A 320 10.43 -4.42 28.66
CA ALA A 320 11.39 -4.16 29.74
C ALA A 320 12.26 -2.90 29.54
N PHE A 321 12.32 -2.39 28.31
CA PHE A 321 13.12 -1.24 27.92
C PHE A 321 12.25 -0.05 27.52
N SER A 322 10.99 -0.01 27.95
CA SER A 322 10.01 0.95 27.45
C SER A 322 9.24 1.66 28.55
N ASN A 323 8.38 2.58 28.14
CA ASN A 323 7.40 3.23 29.02
C ASN A 323 6.13 2.38 29.25
N LEU A 324 6.17 1.07 28.97
CA LEU A 324 5.12 0.11 29.25
C LEU A 324 5.64 -0.95 30.25
N ASP A 325 5.24 -0.82 31.50
CA ASP A 325 5.56 -1.77 32.58
C ASP A 325 4.27 -2.16 33.31
N GLY A 326 3.57 -3.18 32.80
CA GLY A 326 2.20 -3.55 33.16
C GLY A 326 1.13 -2.50 32.76
N LYS A 327 1.44 -1.22 32.95
CA LYS A 327 0.66 -0.03 32.62
C LYS A 327 1.51 1.00 31.90
N TRP A 328 0.85 1.91 31.19
CA TRP A 328 1.52 3.04 30.54
C TRP A 328 2.06 4.02 31.59
N ASN A 329 3.38 4.16 31.61
CA ASN A 329 4.09 5.11 32.45
C ASN A 329 4.50 6.33 31.62
N LEU A 330 4.55 7.48 32.28
CA LEU A 330 4.81 8.76 31.65
C LEU A 330 6.08 9.34 32.30
N PRO A 331 7.28 9.08 31.74
CA PRO A 331 8.53 9.46 32.39
C PRO A 331 8.65 10.98 32.56
N THR A 332 9.23 11.39 33.68
CA THR A 332 9.61 12.76 33.99
C THR A 332 10.81 13.20 33.13
N LYS A 333 11.07 14.51 33.10
CA LYS A 333 12.27 15.05 32.43
C LYS A 333 13.56 14.45 32.99
N ALA A 334 13.66 14.29 34.31
CA ALA A 334 14.85 13.78 34.98
C ALA A 334 15.15 12.33 34.55
N GLU A 335 14.14 11.45 34.63
CA GLU A 335 14.26 10.04 34.20
C GLU A 335 14.66 9.94 32.71
N LEU A 336 14.07 10.77 31.84
CA LEU A 336 14.44 10.78 30.43
C LEU A 336 15.91 11.18 30.20
N MET A 337 16.43 12.12 30.98
CA MET A 337 17.81 12.61 30.84
C MET A 337 18.85 11.65 31.42
N GLU A 338 18.45 10.64 32.19
CA GLU A 338 19.34 9.57 32.66
C GLU A 338 19.64 8.54 31.56
N HIS A 339 18.76 8.43 30.56
CA HIS A 339 18.94 7.49 29.47
C HIS A 339 19.91 8.01 28.43
N ARG A 340 21.03 7.28 28.27
CA ARG A 340 22.05 7.58 27.26
C ARG A 340 21.55 7.42 25.82
N ILE A 341 20.62 6.49 25.60
CA ILE A 341 20.02 6.23 24.29
C ILE A 341 18.51 6.22 24.45
N ILE A 342 17.82 7.08 23.71
CA ILE A 342 16.35 7.09 23.63
C ILE A 342 15.93 6.79 22.19
N VAL A 343 14.98 5.86 22.03
CA VAL A 343 14.40 5.49 20.75
C VAL A 343 12.92 5.87 20.69
N THR A 344 12.53 6.68 19.71
CA THR A 344 11.17 7.23 19.60
C THR A 344 10.64 7.19 18.16
N THR A 345 9.35 7.44 17.97
CA THR A 345 8.90 7.93 16.65
C THR A 345 9.17 9.43 16.53
N LEU A 346 9.24 9.98 15.32
CA LEU A 346 9.42 11.42 15.08
C LEU A 346 8.40 12.28 15.86
N TYR A 347 7.13 11.86 15.89
CA TYR A 347 6.10 12.55 16.66
C TYR A 347 6.26 12.37 18.17
N THR A 348 6.62 11.18 18.64
CA THR A 348 6.87 10.95 20.07
C THR A 348 8.05 11.77 20.58
N ALA A 349 9.07 12.04 19.74
CA ALA A 349 10.16 12.95 20.07
C ALA A 349 9.67 14.37 20.40
N GLY A 350 8.52 14.79 19.86
CA GLY A 350 7.87 16.05 20.22
C GLY A 350 7.59 16.19 21.72
N ARG A 351 7.44 15.07 22.45
CA ARG A 351 7.30 15.08 23.90
C ARG A 351 8.60 15.41 24.62
N LEU A 352 9.75 14.98 24.11
CA LEU A 352 11.07 15.36 24.64
C LEU A 352 11.28 16.88 24.54
N VAL A 353 10.87 17.47 23.42
CA VAL A 353 10.87 18.92 23.20
C VAL A 353 9.93 19.62 24.20
N THR A 354 8.68 19.14 24.34
CA THR A 354 7.70 19.74 25.27
C THR A 354 8.12 19.62 26.73
N SER A 355 8.76 18.51 27.12
CA SER A 355 9.31 18.32 28.47
C SER A 355 10.47 19.28 28.78
N GLY A 356 10.96 20.05 27.80
CA GLY A 356 12.02 21.02 27.99
C GLY A 356 13.39 20.38 28.21
N ILE A 357 13.68 19.25 27.54
CA ILE A 357 15.04 18.71 27.49
C ILE A 357 15.96 19.76 26.85
N PRO A 358 17.11 20.10 27.46
CA PRO A 358 17.98 21.16 26.94
C PRO A 358 18.52 20.86 25.54
N LYS A 359 18.65 21.91 24.72
CA LYS A 359 19.39 21.86 23.45
C LYS A 359 20.81 21.35 23.70
N GLY A 360 21.27 20.39 22.90
CA GLY A 360 22.61 19.81 23.03
C GLY A 360 22.74 18.73 24.09
N HIS A 361 21.68 18.40 24.84
CA HIS A 361 21.67 17.18 25.65
C HIS A 361 21.95 15.96 24.76
N PHE A 362 21.21 15.81 23.65
CA PHE A 362 21.51 14.81 22.63
C PHE A 362 22.64 15.30 21.72
N THR A 363 23.78 14.61 21.76
CA THR A 363 24.94 14.89 20.91
C THR A 363 24.76 14.32 19.50
N HIS A 364 23.92 13.30 19.35
CA HIS A 364 23.60 12.68 18.06
C HIS A 364 22.09 12.47 17.92
N ILE A 365 21.56 12.81 16.75
CA ILE A 365 20.19 12.50 16.35
C ILE A 365 20.21 11.65 15.09
N PHE A 366 19.71 10.43 15.19
CA PHE A 366 19.56 9.49 14.09
C PHE A 366 18.09 9.46 13.65
N VAL A 367 17.85 9.49 12.34
CA VAL A 367 16.52 9.27 11.77
C VAL A 367 16.61 8.14 10.76
N ASP A 368 16.05 6.98 11.10
CA ASP A 368 15.91 5.85 10.17
C ASP A 368 14.60 5.99 9.37
N GLU A 369 14.57 5.40 8.18
CA GLU A 369 13.47 5.53 7.21
C GLU A 369 13.06 6.99 6.91
N ALA A 370 14.02 7.93 6.95
CA ALA A 370 13.82 9.37 6.75
C ALA A 370 13.19 9.71 5.39
N GLY A 371 13.35 8.85 4.38
CA GLY A 371 12.71 8.98 3.07
C GLY A 371 11.17 8.89 3.12
N ASN A 372 10.60 8.27 4.15
CA ASN A 372 9.16 8.09 4.35
C ASN A 372 8.53 9.22 5.19
N ALA A 373 9.34 10.04 5.85
CA ALA A 373 8.84 11.10 6.71
C ALA A 373 8.60 12.39 5.92
N LEU A 374 7.60 13.18 6.33
CA LEU A 374 7.52 14.57 5.90
C LEU A 374 8.77 15.31 6.40
N GLU A 375 9.24 16.29 5.63
CA GLU A 375 10.34 17.13 6.11
C GLU A 375 10.03 17.78 7.46
N THR A 376 8.82 18.33 7.60
CA THR A 376 8.34 18.94 8.85
C THR A 376 8.22 17.95 10.01
N GLU A 377 8.00 16.66 9.74
CA GLU A 377 8.05 15.60 10.76
C GLU A 377 9.48 15.34 11.21
N CYS A 378 10.42 15.24 10.26
CA CYS A 378 11.85 15.10 10.54
C CYS A 378 12.38 16.29 11.36
N LEU A 379 11.83 17.50 11.20
CA LEU A 379 12.24 18.68 11.97
C LEU A 379 11.90 18.58 13.46
N ILE A 380 10.91 17.78 13.88
CA ILE A 380 10.44 17.73 15.28
C ILE A 380 11.58 17.49 16.28
N PRO A 381 12.36 16.39 16.16
CA PRO A 381 13.50 16.18 17.05
C PRO A 381 14.66 17.16 16.79
N LEU A 382 14.89 17.54 15.53
CA LEU A 382 16.04 18.36 15.15
C LEU A 382 15.93 19.78 15.72
N ALA A 383 14.81 20.44 15.45
CA ALA A 383 14.60 21.84 15.78
C ALA A 383 14.59 22.10 17.30
N GLY A 384 14.10 21.14 18.09
CA GLY A 384 13.96 21.32 19.54
C GLY A 384 15.12 20.82 20.40
N LEU A 385 15.95 19.91 19.88
CA LEU A 385 16.92 19.16 20.72
C LEU A 385 18.37 19.26 20.23
N LEU A 386 18.60 19.50 18.94
CA LEU A 386 19.95 19.51 18.36
C LEU A 386 20.72 20.78 18.70
N CYS A 387 21.95 20.66 19.17
CA CYS A 387 22.91 21.76 19.13
C CYS A 387 23.63 21.79 17.78
N THR A 388 23.51 22.88 17.03
CA THR A 388 24.08 23.01 15.67
C THR A 388 25.61 23.06 15.65
N GLU A 389 26.24 23.48 16.74
CA GLU A 389 27.70 23.62 16.83
C GLU A 389 28.40 22.29 17.16
N SER A 390 27.79 21.47 18.02
CA SER A 390 28.41 20.24 18.54
C SER A 390 27.68 18.95 18.12
N GLY A 391 26.39 19.05 17.80
CA GLY A 391 25.53 17.92 17.47
C GLY A 391 25.75 17.40 16.06
N GLN A 392 25.42 16.13 15.85
CA GLN A 392 25.40 15.49 14.53
C GLN A 392 24.04 14.89 14.23
N VAL A 393 23.64 15.04 12.97
CA VAL A 393 22.42 14.44 12.41
C VAL A 393 22.83 13.37 11.42
N VAL A 394 22.22 12.19 11.55
CA VAL A 394 22.38 11.09 10.58
C VAL A 394 21.00 10.71 10.08
N LEU A 395 20.79 10.80 8.77
CA LEU A 395 19.54 10.41 8.12
C LEU A 395 19.79 9.15 7.29
N ALA A 396 19.00 8.09 7.53
CA ALA A 396 18.99 6.92 6.67
C ALA A 396 17.64 6.72 6.00
N GLY A 397 17.64 6.30 4.75
CA GLY A 397 16.41 6.07 4.00
C GLY A 397 16.67 5.69 2.55
N ASP A 398 15.61 5.70 1.75
CA ASP A 398 15.71 5.43 0.33
C ASP A 398 14.78 6.38 -0.44
N PRO A 399 15.33 7.35 -1.20
CA PRO A 399 14.50 8.32 -1.93
C PRO A 399 13.74 7.67 -3.10
N LYS A 400 14.11 6.46 -3.52
CA LYS A 400 13.44 5.71 -4.60
C LYS A 400 12.31 4.80 -4.10
N GLN A 401 12.10 4.72 -2.78
CA GLN A 401 10.92 4.06 -2.19
C GLN A 401 9.82 5.07 -1.88
N LEU A 402 8.70 4.59 -1.31
CA LEU A 402 7.56 5.42 -0.93
C LEU A 402 7.98 6.58 -0.02
N GLY A 403 7.66 7.79 -0.48
CA GLY A 403 7.73 9.03 0.28
C GLY A 403 6.53 9.21 1.22
N PRO A 404 6.46 10.36 1.91
CA PRO A 404 5.40 10.63 2.87
C PRO A 404 4.00 10.66 2.25
N ILE A 405 3.01 10.21 3.03
CA ILE A 405 1.61 10.18 2.62
C ILE A 405 0.98 11.56 2.81
N VAL A 406 0.95 12.35 1.75
CA VAL A 406 0.22 13.63 1.72
C VAL A 406 -1.18 13.42 1.15
N ARG A 407 -2.20 13.96 1.83
CA ARG A 407 -3.61 13.84 1.37
C ARG A 407 -4.02 14.96 0.42
N SER A 408 -3.61 16.18 0.72
CA SER A 408 -3.93 17.36 -0.09
C SER A 408 -3.13 17.32 -1.39
N SER A 409 -3.84 17.29 -2.54
CA SER A 409 -3.23 17.42 -3.86
C SER A 409 -2.47 18.74 -3.98
N LEU A 410 -3.06 19.83 -3.49
CA LEU A 410 -2.42 21.15 -3.45
C LEU A 410 -1.10 21.12 -2.67
N ALA A 411 -1.08 20.49 -1.49
CA ALA A 411 0.15 20.41 -0.70
C ALA A 411 1.23 19.57 -1.39
N LYS A 412 0.85 18.52 -2.12
CA LYS A 412 1.79 17.74 -2.95
C LYS A 412 2.38 18.57 -4.07
N GLU A 413 1.56 19.36 -4.75
CA GLU A 413 1.98 20.26 -5.83
C GLU A 413 3.04 21.25 -5.35
N TYR A 414 2.89 21.76 -4.12
CA TYR A 414 3.88 22.62 -3.47
C TYR A 414 5.01 21.88 -2.73
N GLY A 415 5.25 20.60 -3.05
CA GLY A 415 6.45 19.88 -2.60
C GLY A 415 6.35 19.19 -1.23
N MET A 416 5.19 19.19 -0.56
CA MET A 416 5.04 18.49 0.74
C MET A 416 5.22 16.96 0.62
N GLY A 417 5.18 16.41 -0.61
CA GLY A 417 5.46 15.00 -0.89
C GLY A 417 6.96 14.63 -0.91
N VAL A 418 7.86 15.60 -0.78
CA VAL A 418 9.31 15.40 -0.78
C VAL A 418 9.81 15.33 0.66
N SER A 419 10.55 14.27 1.00
CA SER A 419 11.15 14.12 2.33
C SER A 419 12.40 15.01 2.48
N LEU A 420 12.82 15.29 3.72
CA LEU A 420 14.07 16.00 3.98
C LEU A 420 15.28 15.31 3.32
N LEU A 421 15.34 13.98 3.39
CA LEU A 421 16.41 13.19 2.77
C LEU A 421 16.42 13.35 1.25
N GLU A 422 15.25 13.25 0.61
CA GLU A 422 15.12 13.40 -0.84
C GLU A 422 15.45 14.82 -1.30
N ARG A 423 14.98 15.86 -0.58
CA ARG A 423 15.31 17.26 -0.86
C ARG A 423 16.81 17.52 -0.77
N LEU A 424 17.47 17.03 0.30
CA LEU A 424 18.93 17.20 0.46
C LEU A 424 19.69 16.55 -0.70
N MET A 425 19.29 15.35 -1.12
CA MET A 425 19.95 14.64 -2.22
C MET A 425 19.74 15.30 -3.59
N ASN A 426 18.56 15.87 -3.83
CA ASN A 426 18.21 16.47 -5.12
C ASN A 426 18.74 17.90 -5.28
N ASP A 427 18.67 18.71 -4.22
CA ASP A 427 18.81 20.17 -4.36
C ASP A 427 20.18 20.70 -3.92
N PHE A 428 21.01 19.88 -3.25
CA PHE A 428 22.28 20.34 -2.68
C PHE A 428 23.47 19.59 -3.28
N PRO A 429 24.43 20.30 -3.92
CA PRO A 429 25.60 19.70 -4.54
C PRO A 429 26.45 18.82 -3.63
N LEU A 430 26.42 19.05 -2.31
CA LEU A 430 27.13 18.24 -1.32
C LEU A 430 26.72 16.77 -1.33
N TYR A 431 25.47 16.49 -1.73
CA TYR A 431 24.89 15.15 -1.74
C TYR A 431 24.70 14.59 -3.16
N SER A 432 25.05 15.36 -4.19
CA SER A 432 24.97 14.95 -5.59
C SER A 432 26.21 14.15 -6.02
N LYS A 433 26.07 13.37 -7.10
CA LYS A 433 27.20 12.73 -7.77
C LYS A 433 28.10 13.82 -8.39
N ASN A 434 29.42 13.65 -8.32
CA ASN A 434 30.39 14.50 -9.03
C ASN A 434 30.41 14.19 -10.54
N GLU A 435 31.27 14.87 -11.31
CA GLU A 435 31.44 14.64 -12.76
C GLU A 435 31.82 13.18 -13.12
N LYS A 436 32.39 12.44 -12.18
CA LYS A 436 32.76 11.02 -12.34
C LYS A 436 31.63 10.07 -11.95
N GLY A 437 30.45 10.58 -11.57
CA GLY A 437 29.32 9.78 -11.10
C GLY A 437 29.44 9.30 -9.65
N GLU A 438 30.40 9.82 -8.88
CA GLU A 438 30.70 9.35 -7.52
C GLU A 438 30.14 10.29 -6.45
N PHE A 439 29.65 9.71 -5.35
CA PHE A 439 29.22 10.47 -4.18
C PHE A 439 30.40 10.86 -3.28
N ASN A 440 30.30 12.04 -2.67
CA ASN A 440 31.22 12.43 -1.60
C ASN A 440 30.88 11.68 -0.30
N ASN A 441 31.60 10.59 -0.04
CA ASN A 441 31.41 9.72 1.14
C ASN A 441 31.54 10.42 2.50
N ARG A 442 32.10 11.65 2.54
CA ARG A 442 32.11 12.48 3.75
C ARG A 442 30.72 12.94 4.19
N PHE A 443 29.78 13.06 3.24
CA PHE A 443 28.43 13.56 3.48
C PHE A 443 27.37 12.50 3.21
N VAL A 444 27.61 11.62 2.23
CA VAL A 444 26.62 10.63 1.80
C VAL A 444 27.26 9.33 1.35
N THR A 445 26.72 8.22 1.82
CA THR A 445 27.11 6.88 1.36
C THR A 445 25.91 6.12 0.80
N LYS A 446 26.06 5.63 -0.44
CA LYS A 446 25.13 4.68 -1.09
C LYS A 446 25.53 3.26 -0.71
N LEU A 447 24.59 2.49 -0.15
CA LEU A 447 24.79 1.06 0.12
C LEU A 447 24.35 0.22 -1.10
N LEU A 448 25.23 -0.64 -1.59
CA LEU A 448 25.03 -1.41 -2.84
C LEU A 448 24.77 -2.91 -2.63
N LYS A 449 25.34 -3.51 -1.57
CA LYS A 449 25.27 -4.96 -1.34
C LYS A 449 23.92 -5.37 -0.74
N ASN A 450 23.12 -6.12 -1.48
CA ASN A 450 21.83 -6.65 -1.05
C ASN A 450 21.98 -8.03 -0.39
N TYR A 451 21.56 -8.15 0.88
CA TYR A 451 21.63 -9.39 1.66
C TYR A 451 20.26 -10.07 1.84
N ARG A 452 19.24 -9.62 1.11
CA ARG A 452 17.84 -10.00 1.34
C ARG A 452 17.30 -10.93 0.27
N SER A 453 17.41 -10.54 -0.99
CA SER A 453 16.54 -11.06 -2.05
C SER A 453 17.30 -11.88 -3.09
N HIS A 454 16.64 -12.90 -3.66
CA HIS A 454 17.15 -13.67 -4.79
C HIS A 454 17.45 -12.76 -6.01
N PRO A 455 18.51 -13.04 -6.80
CA PRO A 455 18.90 -12.21 -7.94
C PRO A 455 17.76 -11.88 -8.92
N ALA A 456 16.92 -12.87 -9.24
CA ALA A 456 15.79 -12.68 -10.17
C ALA A 456 14.77 -11.62 -9.69
N ILE A 457 14.59 -11.48 -8.38
CA ILE A 457 13.69 -10.47 -7.80
C ILE A 457 14.32 -9.07 -7.92
N LEU A 458 15.65 -8.98 -7.81
CA LEU A 458 16.38 -7.71 -7.76
C LEU A 458 16.71 -7.13 -9.13
N LYS A 459 16.74 -7.94 -10.21
CA LYS A 459 17.16 -7.50 -11.55
C LYS A 459 16.39 -6.26 -12.02
N VAL A 460 15.06 -6.32 -12.08
CA VAL A 460 14.24 -5.20 -12.57
C VAL A 460 14.32 -3.96 -11.66
N PRO A 461 14.15 -4.05 -10.32
CA PRO A 461 14.32 -2.88 -9.45
C PRO A 461 15.72 -2.26 -9.52
N SER A 462 16.77 -3.07 -9.64
CA SER A 462 18.16 -2.60 -9.77
C SER A 462 18.33 -1.73 -11.00
N GLU A 463 17.90 -2.23 -12.16
CA GLU A 463 18.03 -1.53 -13.44
C GLU A 463 17.15 -0.27 -13.52
N LEU A 464 15.94 -0.30 -12.96
CA LEU A 464 15.00 0.82 -13.05
C LEU A 464 15.29 1.95 -12.08
N PHE A 465 15.70 1.63 -10.84
CA PHE A 465 15.75 2.63 -9.76
C PHE A 465 17.16 2.93 -9.26
N TYR A 466 18.13 2.06 -9.57
CA TYR A 466 19.44 2.08 -8.94
C TYR A 466 20.61 1.90 -9.92
N ASP A 467 20.42 2.31 -11.17
CA ASP A 467 21.44 2.33 -12.23
C ASP A 467 22.05 0.94 -12.55
N GLY A 468 21.39 -0.16 -12.15
CA GLY A 468 21.93 -1.52 -12.29
C GLY A 468 23.08 -1.85 -11.32
N GLU A 469 23.37 -0.98 -10.35
CA GLU A 469 24.55 -1.08 -9.47
C GLU A 469 24.38 -2.04 -8.27
N LEU A 470 23.20 -2.66 -8.07
CA LEU A 470 22.98 -3.52 -6.90
C LEU A 470 23.75 -4.85 -6.98
N GLU A 471 24.49 -5.17 -5.92
CA GLU A 471 25.25 -6.42 -5.79
C GLU A 471 24.48 -7.45 -4.97
N VAL A 472 24.24 -8.63 -5.53
CA VAL A 472 23.51 -9.69 -4.80
C VAL A 472 24.46 -10.48 -3.90
N CYS A 473 24.26 -10.36 -2.58
CA CYS A 473 25.00 -11.09 -1.56
C CYS A 473 24.13 -12.13 -0.82
N ALA A 474 22.81 -12.15 -1.07
CA ALA A 474 21.90 -13.13 -0.52
C ALA A 474 22.15 -14.52 -1.11
N LYS A 475 22.14 -15.57 -0.27
CA LYS A 475 22.17 -16.98 -0.69
C LYS A 475 20.79 -17.61 -0.60
N GLU A 476 19.78 -16.95 -1.16
CA GLU A 476 18.38 -17.34 -1.02
C GLU A 476 17.88 -18.05 -2.28
N ASN A 477 18.00 -19.38 -2.32
CA ASN A 477 17.56 -20.21 -3.45
C ASN A 477 16.39 -21.14 -3.09
N SER A 478 15.71 -20.89 -1.95
CA SER A 478 14.80 -21.89 -1.39
C SER A 478 13.64 -22.28 -2.33
N PHE A 479 13.15 -21.36 -3.15
CA PHE A 479 12.04 -21.64 -4.07
C PHE A 479 12.45 -21.98 -5.51
N CYS A 480 13.75 -22.02 -5.83
CA CYS A 480 14.20 -22.26 -7.21
C CYS A 480 13.76 -23.62 -7.77
N SER A 481 13.54 -24.62 -6.91
CA SER A 481 13.06 -25.96 -7.28
C SER A 481 11.58 -26.19 -6.93
N TRP A 482 10.82 -25.12 -6.68
CA TRP A 482 9.40 -25.24 -6.33
C TRP A 482 8.61 -25.66 -7.57
N GLU A 483 7.99 -26.83 -7.52
CA GLU A 483 7.34 -27.48 -8.68
C GLU A 483 6.28 -26.61 -9.38
N PRO A 484 5.45 -25.80 -8.67
CA PRO A 484 4.52 -24.86 -9.30
C PRO A 484 5.15 -23.68 -10.06
N LEU A 485 6.48 -23.49 -10.05
CA LEU A 485 7.12 -22.46 -10.87
C LEU A 485 6.93 -22.75 -12.36
N PRO A 486 6.55 -21.74 -13.18
CA PRO A 486 6.53 -21.88 -14.64
C PRO A 486 7.90 -22.24 -15.22
N MET A 487 8.98 -21.69 -14.63
CA MET A 487 10.36 -21.97 -15.00
C MET A 487 11.20 -22.26 -13.75
N GLN A 488 11.82 -23.44 -13.71
CA GLN A 488 12.70 -23.83 -12.61
C GLN A 488 13.96 -22.95 -12.59
N GLY A 489 14.43 -22.59 -11.40
CA GLY A 489 15.52 -21.64 -11.20
C GLY A 489 15.11 -20.17 -11.21
N PHE A 490 13.87 -19.86 -11.58
CA PHE A 490 13.36 -18.49 -11.68
C PHE A 490 12.20 -18.24 -10.71
N PRO A 491 12.46 -17.82 -9.46
CA PRO A 491 11.43 -17.69 -8.42
C PRO A 491 10.68 -16.34 -8.51
N VAL A 492 10.29 -15.95 -9.72
CA VAL A 492 9.42 -14.81 -9.99
C VAL A 492 8.31 -15.26 -10.93
N ILE A 493 7.07 -15.04 -10.54
CA ILE A 493 5.89 -15.39 -11.34
C ILE A 493 5.14 -14.10 -11.66
N PHE A 494 4.87 -13.88 -12.95
CA PHE A 494 3.79 -13.00 -13.37
C PHE A 494 2.61 -13.85 -13.85
N HIS A 495 1.51 -13.82 -13.10
CA HIS A 495 0.27 -14.51 -13.45
C HIS A 495 -0.72 -13.52 -14.03
N GLY A 496 -0.84 -13.50 -15.35
CA GLY A 496 -1.81 -12.65 -16.03
C GLY A 496 -3.24 -13.10 -15.76
N VAL A 497 -4.15 -12.18 -15.49
CA VAL A 497 -5.59 -12.49 -15.34
C VAL A 497 -6.44 -11.52 -16.15
N ASN A 498 -7.55 -12.02 -16.71
CA ASN A 498 -8.57 -11.16 -17.32
C ASN A 498 -9.74 -10.94 -16.36
N GLY A 499 -9.46 -10.41 -15.17
CA GLY A 499 -10.47 -10.10 -14.16
C GLY A 499 -11.24 -8.81 -14.48
N VAL A 500 -12.31 -8.55 -13.74
CA VAL A 500 -13.01 -7.25 -13.77
C VAL A 500 -12.88 -6.61 -12.40
N ASP A 501 -12.42 -5.36 -12.36
CA ASP A 501 -12.44 -4.57 -11.14
C ASP A 501 -13.85 -4.08 -10.82
N GLU A 502 -14.34 -4.42 -9.63
CA GLU A 502 -15.68 -4.13 -9.15
C GLU A 502 -15.64 -3.20 -7.92
N ARG A 503 -16.79 -2.57 -7.63
CA ARG A 503 -17.04 -1.75 -6.42
C ARG A 503 -18.32 -2.23 -5.75
N GLU A 504 -18.44 -1.96 -4.46
CA GLU A 504 -19.54 -2.46 -3.61
C GLU A 504 -20.12 -1.35 -2.73
N GLY A 505 -21.45 -1.23 -2.70
CA GLY A 505 -22.15 -0.28 -1.84
C GLY A 505 -21.74 1.17 -2.09
N SER A 506 -21.40 1.94 -1.06
CA SER A 506 -20.92 3.32 -1.20
C SER A 506 -19.39 3.45 -1.22
N SER A 507 -18.65 2.33 -1.22
CA SER A 507 -17.19 2.34 -1.12
C SER A 507 -16.55 2.76 -2.44
N PRO A 508 -15.72 3.82 -2.46
CA PRO A 508 -14.96 4.20 -3.66
C PRO A 508 -13.80 3.22 -3.97
N SER A 509 -13.41 2.34 -3.04
CA SER A 509 -12.33 1.37 -3.23
C SER A 509 -12.73 0.21 -4.14
N PHE A 510 -11.78 -0.23 -4.97
CA PHE A 510 -11.93 -1.33 -5.93
C PHE A 510 -11.47 -2.69 -5.36
N PHE A 511 -11.96 -3.77 -5.96
CA PHE A 511 -11.49 -5.13 -5.74
C PHE A 511 -11.65 -5.96 -7.03
N ASN A 512 -10.87 -7.04 -7.15
CA ASN A 512 -10.90 -7.95 -8.29
C ASN A 512 -10.89 -9.39 -7.76
N VAL A 513 -12.04 -10.06 -7.87
CA VAL A 513 -12.25 -11.40 -7.31
C VAL A 513 -11.39 -12.45 -8.00
N THR A 514 -11.20 -12.34 -9.32
CA THR A 514 -10.37 -13.27 -10.10
C THR A 514 -8.93 -13.27 -9.62
N GLU A 515 -8.37 -12.09 -9.31
CA GLU A 515 -7.04 -12.00 -8.70
C GLU A 515 -7.01 -12.68 -7.32
N VAL A 516 -8.06 -12.52 -6.50
CA VAL A 516 -8.13 -13.18 -5.18
C VAL A 516 -8.14 -14.70 -5.32
N GLU A 517 -8.89 -15.25 -6.28
CA GLU A 517 -8.95 -16.70 -6.53
C GLU A 517 -7.57 -17.26 -6.89
N VAL A 518 -6.85 -16.59 -7.81
CA VAL A 518 -5.49 -16.99 -8.19
C VAL A 518 -4.50 -16.88 -7.03
N LEU A 519 -4.59 -15.80 -6.23
CA LEU A 519 -3.77 -15.67 -5.02
C LEU A 519 -4.04 -16.83 -4.04
N MET A 520 -5.30 -17.20 -3.84
CA MET A 520 -5.63 -18.29 -2.91
C MET A 520 -5.13 -19.65 -3.40
N ASP A 521 -5.20 -19.93 -4.70
CA ASP A 521 -4.62 -21.16 -5.30
C ASP A 521 -3.12 -21.28 -5.00
N TYR A 522 -2.35 -20.20 -5.14
CA TYR A 522 -0.94 -20.20 -4.77
C TYR A 522 -0.71 -20.32 -3.25
N VAL A 523 -1.53 -19.68 -2.42
CA VAL A 523 -1.45 -19.85 -0.96
C VAL A 523 -1.68 -21.31 -0.57
N GLU A 524 -2.64 -21.99 -1.19
CA GLU A 524 -2.87 -23.41 -0.99
C GLU A 524 -1.65 -24.24 -1.41
N LYS A 525 -1.09 -23.99 -2.60
CA LYS A 525 0.12 -24.68 -3.07
C LYS A 525 1.34 -24.48 -2.16
N LEU A 526 1.49 -23.29 -1.56
CA LEU A 526 2.59 -22.97 -0.66
C LEU A 526 2.43 -23.62 0.74
N LEU A 527 1.18 -23.74 1.22
CA LEU A 527 0.89 -24.23 2.58
C LEU A 527 0.49 -25.71 2.62
N GLN A 528 0.25 -26.34 1.47
CA GLN A 528 0.02 -27.77 1.37
C GLN A 528 1.26 -28.54 1.83
N LYS A 529 1.12 -29.35 2.89
CA LYS A 529 2.14 -30.30 3.33
C LYS A 529 2.24 -31.44 2.33
N GLN A 530 3.01 -31.26 1.26
CA GLN A 530 3.26 -32.38 0.35
C GLN A 530 4.18 -33.41 1.01
N ALA A 531 3.85 -34.70 0.85
CA ALA A 531 4.58 -35.82 1.45
C ALA A 531 6.01 -36.01 0.90
N LYS A 532 6.42 -35.24 -0.11
CA LYS A 532 7.77 -35.28 -0.68
C LYS A 532 8.67 -34.25 0.01
N LYS A 533 9.77 -34.72 0.65
CA LYS A 533 10.82 -33.96 1.36
C LYS A 533 11.59 -32.91 0.52
N VAL A 534 11.07 -32.47 -0.62
CA VAL A 534 11.79 -31.66 -1.62
C VAL A 534 11.41 -30.18 -1.57
N GLN A 535 10.26 -29.81 -0.97
CA GLN A 535 9.82 -28.41 -0.90
C GLN A 535 10.25 -27.72 0.42
N PRO A 536 10.53 -26.40 0.40
CA PRO A 536 10.82 -25.65 1.62
C PRO A 536 9.61 -25.66 2.56
N ALA A 537 9.83 -25.87 3.85
CA ALA A 537 8.78 -25.57 4.83
C ALA A 537 8.51 -24.05 4.83
N VAL A 538 7.25 -23.67 4.65
CA VAL A 538 6.77 -22.29 4.68
C VAL A 538 5.67 -22.19 5.73
N SER A 539 5.81 -21.25 6.65
CA SER A 539 4.77 -20.93 7.62
C SER A 539 3.86 -19.80 7.10
N PRO A 540 2.63 -19.64 7.60
CA PRO A 540 1.80 -18.49 7.24
C PRO A 540 2.50 -17.14 7.49
N SER A 541 3.29 -17.02 8.56
CA SER A 541 4.07 -15.80 8.86
C SER A 541 5.18 -15.49 7.84
N ASP A 542 5.61 -16.46 7.04
CA ASP A 542 6.59 -16.28 5.96
C ASP A 542 6.00 -15.66 4.70
N ILE A 543 4.67 -15.56 4.61
CA ILE A 543 3.93 -15.10 3.44
C ILE A 543 3.34 -13.72 3.69
N GLY A 544 3.43 -12.84 2.70
CA GLY A 544 2.74 -11.55 2.67
C GLY A 544 1.99 -11.33 1.36
N ILE A 545 0.77 -10.79 1.44
CA ILE A 545 -0.01 -10.39 0.27
C ILE A 545 -0.22 -8.87 0.28
N ILE A 546 0.23 -8.22 -0.78
CA ILE A 546 0.16 -6.78 -0.98
C ILE A 546 -0.94 -6.48 -2.00
N ALA A 547 -1.84 -5.56 -1.67
CA ALA A 547 -2.81 -5.04 -2.62
C ALA A 547 -3.03 -3.53 -2.42
N PRO A 548 -3.09 -2.72 -3.48
CA PRO A 548 -3.16 -1.26 -3.37
C PRO A 548 -4.51 -0.75 -2.82
N TYR A 549 -5.56 -1.56 -2.91
CA TYR A 549 -6.91 -1.17 -2.52
C TYR A 549 -7.35 -1.87 -1.23
N ARG A 550 -7.91 -1.11 -0.28
CA ARG A 550 -8.38 -1.65 1.01
C ARG A 550 -9.49 -2.69 0.83
N LYS A 551 -10.40 -2.49 -0.12
CA LYS A 551 -11.44 -3.48 -0.43
C LYS A 551 -10.84 -4.79 -0.93
N GLN A 552 -9.80 -4.74 -1.75
CA GLN A 552 -9.07 -5.94 -2.13
C GLN A 552 -8.44 -6.63 -0.93
N VAL A 553 -7.77 -5.89 -0.03
CA VAL A 553 -7.23 -6.44 1.23
C VAL A 553 -8.32 -7.14 2.06
N GLN A 554 -9.52 -6.56 2.17
CA GLN A 554 -10.66 -7.16 2.87
C GLN A 554 -11.11 -8.47 2.20
N LYS A 555 -11.26 -8.48 0.86
CA LYS A 555 -11.67 -9.67 0.11
C LYS A 555 -10.64 -10.80 0.22
N ILE A 556 -9.34 -10.48 0.15
CA ILE A 556 -8.25 -11.44 0.35
C ILE A 556 -8.30 -12.03 1.77
N ARG A 557 -8.48 -11.21 2.81
CA ARG A 557 -8.59 -11.72 4.20
C ARG A 557 -9.80 -12.62 4.40
N LYS A 558 -10.95 -12.28 3.79
CA LYS A 558 -12.14 -13.15 3.82
C LYS A 558 -11.84 -14.49 3.14
N ALA A 559 -11.20 -14.45 1.96
CA ALA A 559 -10.81 -15.65 1.22
C ALA A 559 -9.83 -16.53 2.00
N LEU A 560 -8.80 -15.94 2.63
CA LEU A 560 -7.84 -16.66 3.48
C LEU A 560 -8.51 -17.37 4.66
N HIS A 561 -9.56 -16.77 5.24
CA HIS A 561 -10.29 -17.42 6.33
C HIS A 561 -11.03 -18.68 5.85
N ILE A 562 -11.60 -18.64 4.63
CA ILE A 562 -12.26 -19.79 3.99
C ILE A 562 -11.22 -20.87 3.67
N VAL A 563 -10.12 -20.50 3.01
CA VAL A 563 -9.03 -21.40 2.65
C VAL A 563 -8.38 -22.02 3.89
N GLY A 564 -8.12 -21.23 4.93
CA GLY A 564 -7.53 -21.70 6.19
C GLY A 564 -8.41 -22.74 6.89
N LYS A 565 -9.73 -22.58 6.85
CA LYS A 565 -10.68 -23.60 7.33
C LYS A 565 -10.58 -24.89 6.52
N ASN A 566 -10.53 -24.78 5.18
CA ASN A 566 -10.41 -25.93 4.29
C ASN A 566 -9.10 -26.71 4.52
N LEU A 567 -7.99 -26.00 4.72
CA LEU A 567 -6.68 -26.58 5.01
C LEU A 567 -6.49 -26.97 6.49
N LYS A 568 -7.48 -26.72 7.36
CA LYS A 568 -7.41 -26.94 8.81
C LYS A 568 -6.20 -26.24 9.48
N LEU A 569 -5.85 -25.05 8.99
CA LEU A 569 -4.76 -24.22 9.51
C LEU A 569 -5.29 -23.31 10.61
N ARG A 570 -4.75 -23.45 11.83
CA ARG A 570 -5.09 -22.58 12.97
C ARG A 570 -4.43 -21.20 12.86
N ASP A 571 -3.26 -21.14 12.23
CA ASP A 571 -2.39 -19.96 12.25
C ASP A 571 -2.43 -19.16 10.93
N VAL A 572 -3.48 -19.34 10.11
CA VAL A 572 -3.63 -18.63 8.83
C VAL A 572 -3.70 -17.11 9.01
N SER A 573 -4.09 -16.64 10.20
CA SER A 573 -4.13 -15.23 10.58
C SER A 573 -2.76 -14.56 10.63
N ASP A 574 -1.69 -15.35 10.76
CA ASP A 574 -0.32 -14.84 10.84
C ASP A 574 0.21 -14.42 9.46
N LEU A 575 -0.47 -14.84 8.38
CA LEU A 575 -0.22 -14.36 7.03
C LEU A 575 -0.60 -12.89 6.92
N LYS A 576 0.39 -12.05 6.62
CA LYS A 576 0.18 -10.60 6.55
C LYS A 576 -0.51 -10.24 5.24
N VAL A 577 -1.64 -9.53 5.32
CA VAL A 577 -2.29 -8.89 4.16
C VAL A 577 -2.44 -7.41 4.44
N GLY A 578 -2.12 -6.55 3.48
CA GLY A 578 -2.09 -5.09 3.69
C GLY A 578 -1.81 -4.32 2.41
N THR A 579 -1.88 -2.98 2.51
CA THR A 579 -1.50 -2.11 1.39
C THR A 579 0.02 -1.97 1.29
N VAL A 580 0.50 -1.40 0.17
CA VAL A 580 1.93 -1.16 -0.04
C VAL A 580 2.53 -0.33 1.09
N GLU A 581 1.79 0.69 1.54
CA GLU A 581 2.16 1.56 2.66
C GLU A 581 2.29 0.78 3.98
N GLU A 582 1.39 -0.17 4.26
CA GLU A 582 1.46 -1.01 5.46
C GLU A 582 2.65 -2.00 5.43
N PHE A 583 3.16 -2.33 4.24
CA PHE A 583 4.28 -3.25 4.05
C PHE A 583 5.65 -2.54 4.04
N GLN A 584 5.69 -1.21 4.08
CA GLN A 584 6.95 -0.47 4.12
C GLN A 584 7.75 -0.81 5.38
N GLY A 585 9.05 -1.07 5.22
CA GLY A 585 9.93 -1.54 6.30
C GLY A 585 9.70 -3.00 6.75
N GLN A 586 8.70 -3.69 6.19
CA GLN A 586 8.49 -5.13 6.42
C GLN A 586 9.06 -5.94 5.25
N GLU A 587 9.25 -7.24 5.46
CA GLU A 587 9.75 -8.19 4.46
C GLU A 587 9.18 -9.57 4.76
N ARG A 588 9.05 -10.41 3.73
CA ARG A 588 8.56 -11.80 3.85
C ARG A 588 9.33 -12.71 2.91
N ARG A 589 9.41 -14.01 3.24
CA ARG A 589 10.08 -14.98 2.35
C ARG A 589 9.35 -15.06 1.02
N VAL A 590 8.02 -15.11 1.07
CA VAL A 590 7.14 -15.06 -0.10
C VAL A 590 6.32 -13.79 -0.07
N ILE A 591 6.32 -13.05 -1.19
CA ILE A 591 5.39 -11.93 -1.39
C ILE A 591 4.54 -12.21 -2.61
N MET A 592 3.26 -11.94 -2.45
CA MET A 592 2.29 -11.95 -3.52
C MET A 592 1.70 -10.56 -3.69
N VAL A 593 1.51 -10.11 -4.92
CA VAL A 593 0.99 -8.77 -5.24
C VAL A 593 -0.25 -8.93 -6.10
N SER A 594 -1.35 -8.29 -5.72
CA SER A 594 -2.55 -8.12 -6.55
C SER A 594 -2.61 -6.68 -7.05
N THR A 595 -2.70 -6.48 -8.36
CA THR A 595 -2.71 -5.13 -8.97
C THR A 595 -4.12 -4.55 -9.14
N VAL A 596 -5.14 -5.40 -9.09
CA VAL A 596 -6.60 -5.16 -9.08
C VAL A 596 -7.17 -4.61 -10.37
N ARG A 597 -6.56 -3.58 -10.95
CA ARG A 597 -7.14 -2.80 -12.05
C ARG A 597 -7.27 -3.60 -13.34
N SER A 598 -8.39 -3.42 -14.04
CA SER A 598 -8.66 -4.11 -15.31
C SER A 598 -9.31 -3.22 -16.38
N ARG A 599 -9.53 -1.91 -16.11
CA ARG A 599 -10.06 -0.94 -17.10
C ARG A 599 -9.33 0.41 -17.09
N PRO A 600 -9.16 1.07 -18.25
CA PRO A 600 -8.48 2.36 -18.37
C PRO A 600 -9.32 3.56 -17.92
N ASP A 601 -10.65 3.46 -17.98
CA ASP A 601 -11.61 4.56 -17.75
C ASP A 601 -11.58 5.17 -16.34
N TYR A 602 -10.97 4.51 -15.36
CA TYR A 602 -10.90 4.98 -13.97
C TYR A 602 -9.61 5.73 -13.62
N THR A 603 -8.73 5.97 -14.61
CA THR A 603 -7.41 6.58 -14.37
C THR A 603 -7.48 8.03 -13.86
N GLU A 604 -8.53 8.78 -14.16
CA GLU A 604 -8.74 10.14 -13.62
C GLU A 604 -9.14 10.12 -12.14
N LEU A 605 -10.09 9.26 -11.76
CA LEU A 605 -10.48 9.05 -10.35
C LEU A 605 -9.31 8.50 -9.51
N ASP A 606 -8.41 7.72 -10.11
CA ASP A 606 -7.20 7.25 -9.43
C ASP A 606 -6.20 8.35 -9.09
N LYS A 607 -6.12 9.39 -9.93
CA LYS A 607 -5.35 10.60 -9.63
C LYS A 607 -6.02 11.40 -8.51
N GLU A 608 -7.33 11.58 -8.59
CA GLU A 608 -8.12 12.33 -7.60
C GLU A 608 -8.05 11.71 -6.20
N PHE A 609 -8.09 10.37 -6.11
CA PHE A 609 -8.02 9.65 -4.83
C PHE A 609 -6.62 9.18 -4.41
N ASN A 610 -5.57 9.51 -5.17
CA ASN A 610 -4.19 9.06 -4.93
C ASN A 610 -4.03 7.52 -4.93
N LEU A 611 -4.91 6.81 -5.63
CA LEU A 611 -4.96 5.34 -5.68
C LEU A 611 -4.06 4.74 -6.77
N GLY A 612 -3.52 5.56 -7.68
CA GLY A 612 -2.71 5.14 -8.82
C GLY A 612 -1.48 4.29 -8.46
N PHE A 613 -1.69 2.98 -8.27
CA PHE A 613 -0.64 2.01 -8.02
C PHE A 613 0.11 1.67 -9.32
N ILE A 614 -0.61 1.57 -10.44
CA ILE A 614 -0.01 1.25 -11.75
C ILE A 614 1.02 2.30 -12.13
N LYS A 615 0.66 3.59 -12.09
CA LYS A 615 1.52 4.71 -12.53
C LYS A 615 2.52 5.20 -11.47
N ASN A 616 2.66 4.50 -10.35
CA ASN A 616 3.53 4.95 -9.25
C ASN A 616 4.72 4.00 -9.10
N GLU A 617 5.84 4.42 -9.67
CA GLU A 617 7.11 3.69 -9.65
C GLU A 617 7.62 3.36 -8.24
N LYS A 618 7.47 4.31 -7.30
CA LYS A 618 7.85 4.10 -5.88
C LYS A 618 7.03 2.98 -5.24
N ARG A 619 5.74 2.87 -5.56
CA ARG A 619 4.86 1.77 -5.08
C ARG A 619 5.24 0.43 -5.69
N PHE A 620 5.54 0.40 -6.99
CA PHE A 620 6.07 -0.79 -7.66
C PHE A 620 7.36 -1.26 -6.98
N ASN A 621 8.34 -0.35 -6.82
CA ASN A 621 9.62 -0.65 -6.21
C ASN A 621 9.45 -1.23 -4.79
N VAL A 622 8.63 -0.60 -3.95
CA VAL A 622 8.35 -1.12 -2.60
C VAL A 622 7.73 -2.51 -2.66
N ALA A 623 6.68 -2.72 -3.46
CA ALA A 623 5.95 -4.00 -3.50
C ALA A 623 6.83 -5.18 -3.93
N VAL A 624 7.60 -5.03 -5.02
CA VAL A 624 8.47 -6.07 -5.59
C VAL A 624 9.62 -6.41 -4.63
N THR A 625 10.19 -5.41 -3.96
CA THR A 625 11.37 -5.57 -3.09
C THR A 625 11.07 -6.01 -1.65
N ARG A 626 9.80 -6.35 -1.35
CA ARG A 626 9.44 -6.96 -0.07
C ARG A 626 9.78 -8.46 -0.02
N ALA A 627 9.93 -9.09 -1.18
CA ALA A 627 10.16 -10.53 -1.33
C ALA A 627 11.63 -10.89 -1.06
N LYS A 628 11.88 -11.93 -0.26
CA LYS A 628 13.22 -12.52 -0.14
C LYS A 628 13.46 -13.61 -1.18
N ALA A 629 12.54 -14.56 -1.27
CA ALA A 629 12.79 -15.84 -1.92
C ALA A 629 11.86 -16.14 -3.10
N LEU A 630 10.60 -15.68 -3.04
CA LEU A 630 9.62 -15.88 -4.11
C LEU A 630 8.72 -14.65 -4.23
N LEU A 631 8.56 -14.17 -5.47
CA LEU A 631 7.64 -13.09 -5.82
C LEU A 631 6.58 -13.61 -6.80
N ILE A 632 5.30 -13.40 -6.46
CA ILE A 632 4.17 -13.72 -7.33
C ILE A 632 3.37 -12.44 -7.57
N VAL A 633 3.29 -11.98 -8.81
CA VAL A 633 2.47 -10.82 -9.19
C VAL A 633 1.27 -11.33 -9.98
N VAL A 634 0.07 -10.99 -9.54
CA VAL A 634 -1.19 -11.31 -10.19
C VAL A 634 -1.84 -10.01 -10.65
N GLY A 635 -2.19 -9.92 -11.94
CA GLY A 635 -2.77 -8.70 -12.47
C GLY A 635 -3.15 -8.80 -13.95
N ASN A 636 -3.86 -7.78 -14.44
CA ASN A 636 -4.26 -7.72 -15.84
C ASN A 636 -3.10 -7.20 -16.73
N PRO A 637 -2.51 -8.03 -17.61
CA PRO A 637 -1.37 -7.65 -18.44
C PRO A 637 -1.70 -6.52 -19.42
N THR A 638 -2.91 -6.45 -19.96
CA THR A 638 -3.33 -5.39 -20.89
C THR A 638 -3.25 -4.03 -20.21
N MET A 639 -3.75 -3.94 -18.98
CA MET A 639 -3.68 -2.70 -18.19
C MET A 639 -2.26 -2.36 -17.75
N LEU A 640 -1.51 -3.36 -17.27
CA LEU A 640 -0.17 -3.14 -16.74
C LEU A 640 0.84 -2.75 -17.83
N ASN A 641 0.67 -3.23 -19.07
CA ASN A 641 1.54 -2.84 -20.19
C ASN A 641 1.39 -1.36 -20.61
N THR A 642 0.38 -0.65 -20.13
CA THR A 642 0.24 0.80 -20.36
C THR A 642 1.24 1.65 -19.58
N ASP A 643 1.92 1.05 -18.60
CA ASP A 643 2.96 1.67 -17.80
C ASP A 643 4.32 1.04 -18.09
N GLU A 644 5.35 1.85 -18.34
CA GLU A 644 6.66 1.37 -18.78
C GLU A 644 7.39 0.53 -17.70
N THR A 645 7.18 0.84 -16.42
CA THR A 645 7.78 0.07 -15.31
C THR A 645 7.19 -1.34 -15.26
N TRP A 646 5.87 -1.45 -15.31
CA TRP A 646 5.19 -2.73 -15.32
C TRP A 646 5.44 -3.52 -16.62
N LYS A 647 5.44 -2.84 -17.76
CA LYS A 647 5.75 -3.43 -19.07
C LYS A 647 7.15 -4.06 -19.07
N LYS A 648 8.17 -3.36 -18.53
CA LYS A 648 9.52 -3.93 -18.38
C LYS A 648 9.53 -5.16 -17.47
N PHE A 649 8.82 -5.12 -16.34
CA PHE A 649 8.72 -6.26 -15.44
C PHE A 649 8.05 -7.48 -16.10
N ILE A 650 6.94 -7.27 -16.81
CA ILE A 650 6.23 -8.33 -17.53
C ILE A 650 7.10 -8.89 -18.65
N GLN A 651 7.79 -8.04 -19.41
CA GLN A 651 8.71 -8.48 -20.45
C GLN A 651 9.84 -9.34 -19.88
N TYR A 652 10.45 -8.92 -18.77
CA TYR A 652 11.45 -9.71 -18.06
C TYR A 652 10.91 -11.09 -17.65
N CYS A 653 9.69 -11.15 -17.10
CA CYS A 653 9.06 -12.43 -16.75
C CYS A 653 8.74 -13.28 -17.98
N LYS A 654 8.49 -12.70 -19.16
CA LYS A 654 8.27 -13.45 -20.41
C LYS A 654 9.57 -14.03 -20.93
N ASP A 655 10.62 -13.22 -20.98
CA ASP A 655 11.94 -13.60 -21.53
C ASP A 655 12.58 -14.74 -20.72
N GLU A 656 12.41 -14.72 -19.39
CA GLU A 656 12.95 -15.75 -18.48
C GLU A 656 11.96 -16.92 -18.25
N GLY A 657 10.80 -16.92 -18.93
CA GLY A 657 9.80 -18.00 -18.83
C GLY A 657 8.97 -18.04 -17.54
N GLY A 658 9.00 -17.00 -16.71
CA GLY A 658 8.21 -16.88 -15.47
C GLY A 658 6.78 -16.36 -15.64
N SER A 659 6.30 -16.15 -16.87
CA SER A 659 4.93 -15.69 -17.14
C SER A 659 3.95 -16.86 -17.31
N THR A 660 2.75 -16.75 -16.73
CA THR A 660 1.68 -17.75 -16.85
C THR A 660 0.29 -17.09 -16.80
N GLY A 661 -0.78 -17.86 -16.96
CA GLY A 661 -2.16 -17.38 -16.92
C GLY A 661 -2.64 -16.79 -18.24
N PHE A 662 -3.42 -15.72 -18.17
CA PHE A 662 -3.97 -15.00 -19.31
C PHE A 662 -2.87 -14.20 -20.04
N THR A 663 -2.76 -14.43 -21.34
CA THR A 663 -1.95 -13.63 -22.25
C THR A 663 -2.89 -12.91 -23.22
N PRO A 664 -2.77 -11.58 -23.40
CA PRO A 664 -3.54 -10.88 -24.41
C PRO A 664 -3.26 -11.50 -25.79
N ALA A 665 -4.31 -11.76 -26.57
CA ALA A 665 -4.16 -11.97 -28.00
C ALA A 665 -3.70 -10.65 -28.66
N GLU A 666 -3.17 -10.70 -29.88
CA GLU A 666 -2.87 -9.49 -30.69
C GLU A 666 -4.05 -8.51 -30.63
N ASP A 667 -3.75 -7.20 -30.56
CA ASP A 667 -4.71 -6.11 -30.28
C ASP A 667 -6.07 -6.32 -30.96
N ASP A 668 -7.15 -6.31 -30.17
CA ASP A 668 -8.52 -6.44 -30.68
C ASP A 668 -8.84 -5.34 -31.72
N GLU A 669 -8.18 -4.18 -31.64
CA GLU A 669 -8.23 -3.13 -32.66
C GLU A 669 -7.59 -3.57 -33.99
N ASP A 670 -6.46 -4.27 -33.98
CA ASP A 670 -5.83 -4.83 -35.17
C ASP A 670 -6.65 -5.99 -35.76
N MET A 671 -7.29 -6.79 -34.91
CA MET A 671 -8.19 -7.85 -35.36
C MET A 671 -9.47 -7.28 -35.99
N VAL A 672 -10.07 -6.26 -35.38
CA VAL A 672 -11.23 -5.54 -35.92
C VAL A 672 -10.87 -4.80 -37.20
N MET A 673 -9.70 -4.15 -37.28
CA MET A 673 -9.22 -3.48 -38.48
C MET A 673 -8.86 -4.47 -39.60
N ARG A 674 -8.31 -5.65 -39.29
CA ARG A 674 -8.12 -6.74 -40.25
C ARG A 674 -9.44 -7.30 -40.74
N LEU A 675 -10.40 -7.55 -39.86
CA LEU A 675 -11.75 -7.99 -40.23
C LEU A 675 -12.46 -6.95 -41.10
N PHE A 676 -12.34 -5.66 -40.76
CA PHE A 676 -12.88 -4.56 -41.53
C PHE A 676 -12.20 -4.47 -42.91
N ALA A 677 -10.88 -4.61 -42.99
CA ALA A 677 -10.12 -4.62 -44.23
C ALA A 677 -10.44 -5.84 -45.12
N LEU A 678 -10.59 -7.03 -44.53
CA LEU A 678 -10.94 -8.26 -45.23
C LEU A 678 -12.37 -8.22 -45.81
N LEU A 679 -13.32 -7.67 -45.06
CA LEU A 679 -14.71 -7.51 -45.50
C LEU A 679 -14.83 -6.44 -46.59
N LYS A 680 -14.07 -5.34 -46.48
CA LYS A 680 -14.01 -4.28 -47.51
C LYS A 680 -13.33 -4.76 -48.80
N ALA A 681 -12.33 -5.62 -48.70
CA ALA A 681 -11.63 -6.20 -49.85
C ALA A 681 -12.49 -7.19 -50.67
N LYS A 682 -13.56 -7.75 -50.09
CA LYS A 682 -14.50 -8.66 -50.78
C LYS A 682 -15.64 -7.95 -51.53
N GLY A 683 -15.79 -6.63 -51.39
CA GLY A 683 -16.75 -5.83 -52.16
C GLY A 683 -18.19 -5.83 -51.64
N ASP A 684 -18.44 -6.37 -50.44
CA ASP A 684 -19.79 -6.49 -49.88
C ASP A 684 -20.32 -5.14 -49.33
N LYS A 685 -21.48 -4.69 -49.83
CA LYS A 685 -22.06 -3.35 -49.58
C LYS A 685 -23.08 -3.26 -48.43
N HIS A 686 -23.40 -4.36 -47.75
CA HIS A 686 -24.46 -4.39 -46.73
C HIS A 686 -23.96 -4.98 -45.42
N ILE A 687 -23.67 -4.12 -44.43
CA ILE A 687 -23.30 -4.53 -43.06
C ILE A 687 -24.08 -3.67 -42.05
N PHE A 688 -24.35 -4.25 -40.88
CA PHE A 688 -24.58 -3.67 -39.54
C PHE A 688 -25.97 -3.89 -38.93
N ILE A 689 -26.01 -4.64 -37.81
CA ILE A 689 -26.74 -4.24 -36.59
C ILE A 689 -25.98 -4.74 -35.34
N PHE A 690 -25.50 -3.80 -34.52
CA PHE A 690 -25.04 -4.03 -33.14
C PHE A 690 -26.26 -4.13 -32.22
N ILE A 691 -26.41 -5.26 -31.52
CA ILE A 691 -27.38 -5.38 -30.43
C ILE A 691 -26.60 -5.84 -29.21
N ASN A 692 -26.68 -5.07 -28.14
CA ASN A 692 -26.11 -5.35 -26.84
C ASN A 692 -27.20 -5.95 -25.93
N PRO A 693 -27.20 -7.27 -25.62
CA PRO A 693 -28.11 -7.81 -24.63
C PRO A 693 -27.37 -8.06 -23.31
N LEU A 694 -27.78 -7.27 -22.31
CA LEU A 694 -27.93 -7.61 -20.89
C LEU A 694 -27.06 -8.73 -20.30
N LYS A 695 -26.35 -8.36 -19.21
CA LYS A 695 -25.73 -9.27 -18.22
C LYS A 695 -26.65 -10.44 -17.87
N ILE A 696 -26.25 -11.67 -18.22
CA ILE A 696 -26.90 -12.90 -17.72
C ILE A 696 -25.93 -13.55 -16.74
N SER A 697 -26.30 -13.51 -15.45
CA SER A 697 -25.59 -14.17 -14.35
C SER A 697 -26.18 -15.56 -14.10
N ASN A 698 -25.29 -16.55 -14.05
CA ASN A 698 -25.48 -17.98 -13.73
C ASN A 698 -26.01 -18.85 -14.89
N PHE A 699 -25.17 -19.79 -15.35
CA PHE A 699 -25.39 -21.25 -15.36
C PHE A 699 -24.23 -21.94 -16.11
N ASN A 700 -23.88 -23.15 -15.68
CA ASN A 700 -23.08 -24.08 -16.49
C ASN A 700 -23.97 -24.52 -17.67
N LEU A 701 -23.51 -24.27 -18.90
CA LEU A 701 -24.24 -24.42 -20.18
C LEU A 701 -25.22 -23.26 -20.48
N LEU A 702 -24.82 -22.35 -21.39
CA LEU A 702 -25.69 -21.29 -21.92
C LEU A 702 -26.20 -21.73 -23.30
N ILE A 703 -27.48 -22.14 -23.39
CA ILE A 703 -28.17 -22.36 -24.68
C ILE A 703 -28.85 -21.04 -25.05
N LEU A 704 -28.32 -20.32 -26.03
CA LEU A 704 -28.95 -19.13 -26.58
C LEU A 704 -29.97 -19.54 -27.66
N LYS A 705 -31.25 -19.62 -27.30
CA LYS A 705 -32.35 -19.80 -28.28
C LYS A 705 -32.70 -18.45 -28.92
N PHE A 706 -32.60 -18.37 -30.24
CA PHE A 706 -33.06 -17.21 -31.02
C PHE A 706 -34.23 -17.62 -31.91
N CYS A 707 -35.29 -16.83 -31.91
CA CYS A 707 -36.45 -17.02 -32.79
C CYS A 707 -36.44 -15.94 -33.87
N PHE A 708 -36.40 -16.34 -35.15
CA PHE A 708 -36.56 -15.43 -36.29
C PHE A 708 -37.83 -15.82 -37.06
N CYS A 709 -38.53 -14.83 -37.63
CA CYS A 709 -39.62 -15.05 -38.57
C CYS A 709 -39.13 -14.61 -39.95
N LEU A 710 -39.08 -15.54 -40.90
CA LEU A 710 -38.54 -15.30 -42.25
C LEU A 710 -39.53 -14.63 -43.21
N ASN A 711 -40.71 -14.21 -42.76
CA ASN A 711 -41.74 -13.61 -43.61
C ASN A 711 -42.31 -12.32 -42.99
N ALA A 712 -41.60 -11.21 -43.14
CA ALA A 712 -42.19 -9.87 -43.18
C ALA A 712 -41.17 -8.88 -43.77
N THR A 713 -41.66 -8.04 -44.68
CA THR A 713 -41.01 -6.88 -45.30
C THR A 713 -40.15 -6.05 -44.33
N PRO A 714 -38.98 -5.54 -44.75
CA PRO A 714 -38.09 -4.78 -43.87
C PRO A 714 -38.69 -3.39 -43.58
N CYS A 715 -39.05 -3.13 -42.32
CA CYS A 715 -39.35 -1.80 -41.81
C CYS A 715 -38.28 -1.39 -40.78
N TYR A 716 -37.80 -0.16 -40.94
CA TYR A 716 -36.61 0.53 -40.40
C TYR A 716 -36.41 0.58 -38.86
N LEU A 717 -35.14 0.68 -38.42
CA LEU A 717 -34.53 1.73 -37.56
C LEU A 717 -33.08 1.30 -37.19
N LEU A 718 -32.02 2.10 -37.39
CA LEU A 718 -31.70 3.31 -36.63
C LEU A 718 -30.74 4.22 -37.42
N GLN A 719 -31.07 5.50 -37.44
CA GLN A 719 -30.38 6.62 -38.06
C GLN A 719 -29.18 7.05 -37.20
N ILE A 720 -27.98 7.18 -37.79
CA ILE A 720 -26.88 7.97 -37.21
C ILE A 720 -26.82 9.27 -38.02
N LEU A 721 -26.96 10.38 -37.31
CA LEU A 721 -26.85 11.74 -37.81
C LEU A 721 -25.42 12.00 -38.31
N ASP A 722 -25.30 12.36 -39.58
CA ASP A 722 -24.15 13.08 -40.14
C ASP A 722 -24.55 14.57 -40.24
N PRO A 723 -23.72 15.55 -39.83
CA PRO A 723 -24.12 16.96 -39.77
C PRO A 723 -24.30 17.69 -41.11
N GLU A 724 -24.17 17.03 -42.26
CA GLU A 724 -24.26 17.69 -43.57
C GLU A 724 -25.53 17.31 -44.32
N TRP A 725 -26.61 18.04 -44.04
CA TRP A 725 -27.89 18.01 -44.75
C TRP A 725 -28.00 19.19 -45.71
N ARG A 726 -27.97 18.94 -47.03
CA ARG A 726 -28.70 19.64 -48.13
C ARG A 726 -28.71 18.62 -49.28
N SER A 727 -29.78 18.20 -49.95
CA SER A 727 -31.09 18.77 -50.30
C SER A 727 -31.90 17.59 -50.91
N ASP A 728 -33.09 17.24 -50.39
CA ASP A 728 -34.43 17.48 -50.99
C ASP A 728 -34.81 16.55 -52.17
N PRO A 729 -36.02 15.94 -52.26
CA PRO A 729 -36.98 15.52 -51.24
C PRO A 729 -37.05 13.99 -51.02
#